data_AF-A0A3E5ETY9-F1
#
_entry.id   AF-A0A3E5ETY9-F1
#
_cell.length_a   1.000
_cell.length_b   1.000
_cell.length_c   1.000
_cell.angle_alpha   90.00
_cell.angle_beta   90.00
_cell.angle_gamma   90.00
#
_symmetry.space_group_name_H-M   'P 1'
#
loop_
_entity.id
_entity.type
_entity.pdbx_description
1 polymer ?
#
loop_
_entity_poly.entity_id
_entity_poly.type
_entity_poly.pdbx_seq_one_letter_code
_entity_poly.pdbx_strand_id
1 'polypeptide(L)'
;MKVIYLFFICILMISCAPEGAQVYISTDVANIENEQVKVSFDLKNGYLQIINKQENRVIVDSACFSANQYYSTDFSLFKAHAEDTHTGKKLFVTACSPEIDLTVESTVMNNSPEIKFNMQIFNHRDVPLHIKQWSPVRGGRLFASLGDVEEFHILDGNAGGEPTWTYQQLPVYCRNNMLVTAKSGNKRHTFVAGGLTYQEYEKFVEVTSAAPRREQLEKLYPEMSLFAYMNVPVMREDGLDTYISLGKGYDYEQPSALAFEIRKAVYDSQEIIVNLMNPEKGKKYAMGVAISSDSNNRKESLWADNGPGSIAYELSGKISIDNFNEGGKSTQVIVNLPQELTDKGNVRLLLKKDEGPNAVLNEVWAYEGHISGNDSGKASTFNYVPNKAGDFRVSLFAQDPLGKLIDSQQNYSFKDKFYLDITTHSHFEALEKYAFAVKNEQGININYYDFPSVCLWYAMHPYYGMGPGMNSSKGAVEEMERISRSGFLKYAKAAVRLVPDCYEVNNEQGWWDDKHFQMHGSGNAVPGEVNVKQHYEKPYETTVKWATAVERLGGIPLLYVQTGKRSQDYAEAYPEHMLFNQSDAYIPDFTWTVGAKASYDFTDKGFVTHMKEVYKNFKEGGLKGLMFDYTNTGWPQYGGLDDPYSTAAAAYRKIYELAYEGMGKDSYIHERCLERGSDITLGTVSSQRIWGDTDDVTPEMVMRGGLRWYKNRVVVSYDMDAKNLLKAKPVNHPDGRRKLLTMCYVTSARLLLANSFERYDSLTLWDLGRIYPFHHTAQSARPIDMLQQDIPHIYDFKVNEDWHQVTFYNDQNDKELKITVNLFDPQEEGGLGLDSVKSYYAYDFWNDCFLGKLAGKELQQVLRPGEARMLSIRAVADNPQVVSCNRHIMQGYLELEDISSTNELLEGKIMLPKDEFVEIAIALNGKEIKNAICNEAQLQILPISENLVKLQFYSIKNQQVAWKVHFQPSER
;
A
#
# COMPACT_ATOMS: atom_id res chain seq x y z
N MET A 1 12.56 70.51 37.42
CA MET A 1 11.91 69.33 38.04
C MET A 1 10.65 69.07 37.22
N LYS A 2 10.59 68.26 36.16
CA LYS A 2 11.21 66.97 35.81
C LYS A 2 10.93 65.86 36.84
N VAL A 3 10.28 64.81 36.31
CA VAL A 3 10.02 63.47 36.89
C VAL A 3 8.93 63.52 37.97
N ILE A 4 7.71 63.03 37.78
CA ILE A 4 7.31 61.63 37.55
C ILE A 4 5.97 61.64 36.76
N TYR A 5 6.02 61.42 35.45
CA TYR A 5 4.87 61.12 34.59
C TYR A 5 5.40 60.31 33.40
N LEU A 6 5.91 59.11 33.68
CA LEU A 6 6.44 58.23 32.65
C LEU A 6 6.49 56.78 33.17
N PHE A 7 5.37 56.24 33.64
CA PHE A 7 5.26 54.81 33.95
C PHE A 7 3.80 54.32 33.97
N PHE A 8 2.98 54.74 32.99
CA PHE A 8 1.60 54.27 32.87
C PHE A 8 1.13 54.09 31.41
N ILE A 9 2.03 53.68 30.51
CA ILE A 9 1.67 53.13 29.19
C ILE A 9 2.81 52.17 28.81
N CYS A 10 2.72 50.88 29.18
CA CYS A 10 3.53 49.79 28.58
C CYS A 10 3.20 48.39 29.15
N ILE A 11 1.94 48.10 29.51
CA ILE A 11 1.53 46.73 29.86
C ILE A 11 0.23 46.39 29.15
N LEU A 12 0.22 45.21 28.52
CA LEU A 12 -0.87 44.51 27.84
C LEU A 12 -1.20 44.92 26.40
N MET A 13 -0.23 44.74 25.51
CA MET A 13 -0.52 44.00 24.27
C MET A 13 0.18 42.65 24.34
N ILE A 14 -0.34 41.76 25.20
CA ILE A 14 -0.27 40.33 24.89
C ILE A 14 -1.24 40.22 23.71
N SER A 15 -0.68 40.20 22.51
CA SER A 15 -1.38 39.69 21.33
C SER A 15 -1.83 38.27 21.70
N CYS A 16 -3.09 38.10 22.11
CA CYS A 16 -3.73 36.80 22.01
C CYS A 16 -3.69 36.46 20.53
N ALA A 17 -2.72 35.62 20.14
CA ALA A 17 -2.82 34.91 18.88
C ALA A 17 -4.20 34.23 18.89
N PRO A 18 -5.06 34.45 17.88
CA PRO A 18 -6.37 33.85 17.90
C PRO A 18 -6.24 32.33 17.98
N GLU A 19 -6.87 31.71 18.98
CA GLU A 19 -6.91 30.25 19.14
C GLU A 19 -7.66 29.66 17.94
N GLY A 20 -6.92 29.07 17.00
CA GLY A 20 -7.48 28.32 15.87
C GLY A 20 -7.07 28.83 14.48
N ALA A 21 -7.71 28.25 13.45
CA ALA A 21 -7.39 28.52 12.07
C ALA A 21 -7.85 29.92 11.65
N GLN A 22 -7.03 30.59 10.86
CA GLN A 22 -7.22 31.97 10.39
C GLN A 22 -7.00 32.04 8.89
N VAL A 23 -7.72 32.97 8.25
CA VAL A 23 -7.55 33.29 6.83
C VAL A 23 -7.34 34.79 6.67
N TYR A 24 -6.37 35.17 5.85
CA TYR A 24 -6.08 36.54 5.48
C TYR A 24 -6.03 36.65 3.96
N ILE A 25 -6.80 37.57 3.37
CA ILE A 25 -6.88 37.79 1.93
C ILE A 25 -6.63 39.27 1.64
N SER A 26 -5.67 39.57 0.78
CA SER A 26 -5.39 40.89 0.23
C SER A 26 -5.42 40.87 -1.30
N THR A 27 -5.05 41.98 -1.94
CA THR A 27 -4.87 42.03 -3.40
C THR A 27 -3.71 41.18 -3.90
N ASP A 28 -2.73 40.92 -3.03
CA ASP A 28 -1.44 40.36 -3.42
C ASP A 28 -1.24 38.94 -2.88
N VAL A 29 -1.87 38.61 -1.75
CA VAL A 29 -1.63 37.34 -1.04
C VAL A 29 -2.92 36.81 -0.42
N ALA A 30 -3.10 35.50 -0.45
CA ALA A 30 -4.09 34.79 0.35
C ALA A 30 -3.42 33.74 1.25
N ASN A 31 -3.70 33.79 2.55
CA ASN A 31 -3.10 32.92 3.56
C ASN A 31 -4.16 32.14 4.31
N ILE A 32 -3.88 30.89 4.64
CA ILE A 32 -4.59 30.12 5.67
C ILE A 32 -3.57 29.52 6.64
N GLU A 33 -3.82 29.62 7.94
CA GLU A 33 -2.87 29.20 8.96
C GLU A 33 -3.52 28.84 10.31
N ASN A 34 -2.80 28.09 11.14
CA ASN A 34 -3.07 27.95 12.58
C ASN A 34 -1.76 28.21 13.36
N GLU A 35 -1.57 27.63 14.54
CA GLU A 35 -0.31 27.78 15.30
C GLU A 35 0.85 26.93 14.74
N GLN A 36 0.55 25.88 13.99
CA GLN A 36 1.51 24.87 13.52
C GLN A 36 1.92 25.06 12.07
N VAL A 37 0.97 25.37 11.18
CA VAL A 37 1.16 25.41 9.73
C VAL A 37 0.57 26.66 9.09
N LYS A 38 1.12 27.05 7.93
CA LYS A 38 0.58 28.08 7.04
C LYS A 38 0.71 27.68 5.58
N VAL A 39 -0.34 27.92 4.80
CA VAL A 39 -0.32 27.93 3.33
C VAL A 39 -0.47 29.37 2.87
N SER A 40 0.44 29.83 2.01
CA SER A 40 0.51 31.20 1.50
C SER A 40 0.48 31.19 -0.02
N PHE A 41 -0.48 31.85 -0.64
CA PHE A 41 -0.62 31.99 -2.08
C PHE A 41 -0.26 33.41 -2.52
N ASP A 42 0.62 33.52 -3.50
CA ASP A 42 0.94 34.78 -4.18
C ASP A 42 -0.02 34.97 -5.37
N LEU A 43 -0.93 35.93 -5.22
CA LEU A 43 -1.98 36.22 -6.20
C LEU A 43 -1.46 37.03 -7.41
N LYS A 44 -0.16 37.36 -7.47
CA LYS A 44 0.44 38.04 -8.63
C LYS A 44 1.05 37.09 -9.64
N ASN A 45 1.53 35.93 -9.19
CA ASN A 45 2.28 34.99 -10.02
C ASN A 45 1.79 33.54 -9.91
N GLY A 46 0.80 33.25 -9.05
CA GLY A 46 0.17 31.95 -8.95
C GLY A 46 0.97 30.89 -8.18
N TYR A 47 2.05 31.27 -7.50
CA TYR A 47 2.81 30.35 -6.65
C TYR A 47 2.22 30.24 -5.24
N LEU A 48 2.47 29.11 -4.59
CA LEU A 48 2.14 28.85 -3.19
C LEU A 48 3.36 28.37 -2.41
N GLN A 49 3.32 28.66 -1.10
CA GLN A 49 4.29 28.23 -0.11
C GLN A 49 3.60 27.49 1.03
N ILE A 50 4.29 26.51 1.61
CA ILE A 50 3.85 25.75 2.79
C ILE A 50 4.91 25.90 3.88
N ILE A 51 4.48 26.40 5.04
CA ILE A 51 5.35 26.92 6.09
C ILE A 51 5.09 26.16 7.39
N ASN A 52 6.16 25.67 8.00
CA ASN A 52 6.17 25.19 9.38
C ASN A 52 6.30 26.43 10.28
N LYS A 53 5.21 26.77 11.00
CA LYS A 53 5.18 27.96 11.86
C LYS A 53 5.91 27.79 13.18
N GLN A 54 6.00 26.56 13.68
CA GLN A 54 6.75 26.27 14.91
C GLN A 54 8.25 26.56 14.73
N GLU A 55 8.76 26.37 13.52
CA GLU A 55 10.16 26.64 13.17
C GLU A 55 10.35 27.97 12.41
N ASN A 56 9.25 28.61 11.99
CA ASN A 56 9.26 29.75 11.08
C ASN A 56 10.06 29.48 9.79
N ARG A 57 9.82 28.32 9.17
CA ARG A 57 10.55 27.83 8.00
C ARG A 57 9.61 27.46 6.85
N VAL A 58 9.99 27.84 5.63
CA VAL A 58 9.32 27.42 4.39
C VAL A 58 9.78 26.00 4.06
N ILE A 59 8.86 25.04 4.11
CA ILE A 59 9.13 23.64 3.82
C ILE A 59 8.90 23.33 2.35
N VAL A 60 7.85 23.88 1.75
CA VAL A 60 7.61 23.81 0.30
C VAL A 60 7.54 25.23 -0.24
N ASP A 61 8.40 25.57 -1.19
CA ASP A 61 8.47 26.90 -1.79
C ASP A 61 8.16 26.85 -3.30
N SER A 62 7.58 27.92 -3.85
CA SER A 62 7.35 28.08 -5.28
C SER A 62 6.61 26.89 -5.94
N ALA A 63 5.64 26.29 -5.24
CA ALA A 63 4.75 25.30 -5.83
C ALA A 63 3.63 25.99 -6.62
N CYS A 64 3.07 25.33 -7.62
CA CYS A 64 1.86 25.78 -8.30
C CYS A 64 0.76 24.72 -8.18
N PHE A 65 -0.47 25.03 -8.61
CA PHE A 65 -1.52 24.04 -8.80
C PHE A 65 -1.89 23.95 -10.28
N SER A 66 -2.31 22.77 -10.73
CA SER A 66 -2.54 22.51 -12.15
C SER A 66 -3.68 21.54 -12.41
N ALA A 67 -4.31 21.64 -13.57
CA ALA A 67 -5.15 20.58 -14.14
C ALA A 67 -4.83 20.41 -15.63
N ASN A 68 -4.50 19.18 -16.03
CA ASN A 68 -3.91 18.87 -17.33
C ASN A 68 -2.75 19.84 -17.66
N GLN A 69 -2.92 20.70 -18.67
CA GLN A 69 -1.97 21.68 -19.16
C GLN A 69 -2.09 23.06 -18.49
N TYR A 70 -3.14 23.32 -17.72
CA TYR A 70 -3.35 24.61 -17.10
C TYR A 70 -2.59 24.69 -15.78
N TYR A 71 -1.59 25.56 -15.68
CA TYR A 71 -0.84 25.82 -14.46
C TYR A 71 -1.25 27.17 -13.89
N SER A 72 -1.39 27.28 -12.57
CA SER A 72 -1.74 28.54 -11.91
C SER A 72 -0.79 29.69 -12.27
N THR A 73 0.47 29.40 -12.62
CA THR A 73 1.48 30.38 -13.04
C THR A 73 1.23 31.01 -14.41
N ASP A 74 0.36 30.42 -15.23
CA ASP A 74 0.02 30.92 -16.56
C ASP A 74 -1.14 31.94 -16.52
N PHE A 75 -1.76 32.11 -15.35
CA PHE A 75 -2.90 32.99 -15.13
C PHE A 75 -2.46 34.34 -14.60
N SER A 76 -3.18 35.40 -15.00
CA SER A 76 -2.93 36.77 -14.55
C SER A 76 -4.01 37.32 -13.61
N LEU A 77 -5.13 36.59 -13.44
CA LEU A 77 -6.26 36.98 -12.61
C LEU A 77 -6.56 35.91 -11.58
N PHE A 78 -6.56 36.31 -10.30
CA PHE A 78 -6.90 35.44 -9.19
C PHE A 78 -8.02 36.02 -8.33
N LYS A 79 -8.85 35.14 -7.80
CA LYS A 79 -9.87 35.46 -6.79
C LYS A 79 -9.65 34.55 -5.58
N ALA A 80 -9.85 35.06 -4.38
CA ALA A 80 -9.75 34.27 -3.17
C ALA A 80 -10.95 34.53 -2.25
N HIS A 81 -11.44 33.48 -1.62
CA HIS A 81 -12.47 33.57 -0.58
C HIS A 81 -12.26 32.47 0.47
N ALA A 82 -12.93 32.59 1.61
CA ALA A 82 -12.79 31.69 2.74
C ALA A 82 -14.15 31.20 3.22
N GLU A 83 -14.16 30.00 3.77
CA GLU A 83 -15.33 29.41 4.44
C GLU A 83 -14.94 28.91 5.83
N ASP A 84 -15.88 29.04 6.77
CA ASP A 84 -15.76 28.43 8.09
C ASP A 84 -16.19 26.96 8.05
N THR A 85 -15.47 26.11 8.77
CA THR A 85 -15.88 24.73 9.03
C THR A 85 -16.16 24.57 10.52
N HIS A 86 -16.72 23.41 10.92
CA HIS A 86 -16.96 23.13 12.33
C HIS A 86 -15.70 23.19 13.21
N THR A 87 -14.52 22.93 12.65
CA THR A 87 -13.29 22.68 13.41
C THR A 87 -12.06 23.35 12.80
N GLY A 88 -12.25 24.34 11.92
CA GLY A 88 -11.18 24.93 11.11
C GLY A 88 -11.73 25.90 10.06
N LYS A 89 -10.90 26.21 9.05
CA LYS A 89 -11.28 27.06 7.92
C LYS A 89 -10.86 26.43 6.60
N LYS A 90 -11.48 26.90 5.52
CA LYS A 90 -11.09 26.64 4.14
C LYS A 90 -10.71 27.94 3.46
N LEU A 91 -9.70 27.88 2.62
CA LEU A 91 -9.31 28.94 1.69
C LEU A 91 -9.42 28.40 0.28
N PHE A 92 -10.09 29.15 -0.58
CA PHE A 92 -10.23 28.87 -2.01
C PHE A 92 -9.48 29.95 -2.77
N VAL A 93 -8.59 29.54 -3.67
CA VAL A 93 -7.89 30.42 -4.62
C VAL A 93 -8.21 29.96 -6.03
N THR A 94 -8.86 30.82 -6.79
CA THR A 94 -9.30 30.57 -8.16
C THR A 94 -8.46 31.36 -9.15
N ALA A 95 -7.77 30.67 -10.05
CA ALA A 95 -7.12 31.23 -11.22
C ALA A 95 -8.12 31.30 -12.38
N CYS A 96 -8.36 32.50 -12.92
CA CYS A 96 -9.44 32.75 -13.89
C CYS A 96 -8.91 32.98 -15.31
N SER A 97 -9.48 32.29 -16.30
CA SER A 97 -9.21 32.52 -17.72
C SER A 97 -10.49 32.45 -18.56
N PRO A 98 -10.45 32.86 -19.85
CA PRO A 98 -11.59 32.68 -20.76
C PRO A 98 -11.95 31.22 -21.05
N GLU A 99 -11.04 30.27 -20.82
CA GLU A 99 -11.29 28.85 -21.11
C GLU A 99 -11.75 28.07 -19.87
N ILE A 100 -11.09 28.30 -18.74
CA ILE A 100 -11.40 27.61 -17.48
C ILE A 100 -11.18 28.53 -16.27
N ASP A 101 -11.89 28.26 -15.18
CA ASP A 101 -11.47 28.66 -13.84
C ASP A 101 -10.90 27.44 -13.11
N LEU A 102 -9.69 27.58 -12.56
CA LEU A 102 -9.03 26.54 -11.79
C LEU A 102 -8.96 26.95 -10.31
N THR A 103 -9.61 26.21 -9.43
CA THR A 103 -9.65 26.51 -8.00
C THR A 103 -8.89 25.47 -7.19
N VAL A 104 -8.00 25.92 -6.31
CA VAL A 104 -7.42 25.09 -5.25
C VAL A 104 -8.08 25.42 -3.91
N GLU A 105 -8.47 24.38 -3.18
CA GLU A 105 -9.03 24.44 -1.83
C GLU A 105 -7.95 23.97 -0.84
N SER A 106 -7.66 24.77 0.18
CA SER A 106 -6.79 24.42 1.31
C SER A 106 -7.61 24.44 2.59
N THR A 107 -7.64 23.34 3.33
CA THR A 107 -8.30 23.24 4.64
C THR A 107 -7.25 23.14 5.74
N VAL A 108 -7.39 23.99 6.77
CA VAL A 108 -6.57 23.95 8.00
C VAL A 108 -7.50 23.90 9.20
N MET A 109 -7.27 22.92 10.06
CA MET A 109 -8.04 22.71 11.29
C MET A 109 -7.44 23.54 12.43
N ASN A 110 -8.23 23.88 13.44
CA ASN A 110 -7.81 24.79 14.51
C ASN A 110 -6.53 24.33 15.23
N ASN A 111 -6.45 23.05 15.60
CA ASN A 111 -5.35 22.49 16.39
C ASN A 111 -4.77 21.22 15.75
N SER A 112 -4.48 21.25 14.45
CA SER A 112 -3.92 20.09 13.73
C SER A 112 -2.69 20.49 12.90
N PRO A 113 -1.67 19.61 12.80
CA PRO A 113 -0.56 19.78 11.86
C PRO A 113 -0.96 19.53 10.40
N GLU A 114 -2.14 18.95 10.18
CA GLU A 114 -2.60 18.48 8.88
C GLU A 114 -3.08 19.62 7.98
N ILE A 115 -2.68 19.56 6.72
CA ILE A 115 -3.22 20.38 5.63
C ILE A 115 -3.93 19.45 4.66
N LYS A 116 -5.18 19.78 4.32
CA LYS A 116 -5.94 19.03 3.31
C LYS A 116 -6.12 19.87 2.05
N PHE A 117 -5.87 19.28 0.89
CA PHE A 117 -6.08 19.93 -0.40
C PHE A 117 -7.20 19.28 -1.21
N ASN A 118 -7.95 20.08 -1.95
CA ASN A 118 -8.89 19.67 -2.99
C ASN A 118 -8.82 20.66 -4.17
N MET A 119 -9.48 20.35 -5.29
CA MET A 119 -9.58 21.25 -6.43
C MET A 119 -10.99 21.28 -7.02
N GLN A 120 -11.28 22.38 -7.72
CA GLN A 120 -12.50 22.57 -8.50
C GLN A 120 -12.17 23.19 -9.85
N ILE A 121 -12.97 22.88 -10.87
CA ILE A 121 -12.80 23.39 -12.23
C ILE A 121 -14.14 23.86 -12.75
N PHE A 122 -14.17 25.09 -13.29
CA PHE A 122 -15.27 25.56 -14.13
C PHE A 122 -14.83 25.54 -15.59
N ASN A 123 -15.63 24.92 -16.46
CA ASN A 123 -15.37 24.87 -17.90
C ASN A 123 -16.10 25.99 -18.64
N HIS A 124 -15.39 27.06 -19.04
CA HIS A 124 -15.96 28.16 -19.85
C HIS A 124 -16.00 27.85 -21.35
N ARG A 125 -15.39 26.74 -21.80
CA ARG A 125 -15.39 26.36 -23.23
C ARG A 125 -16.78 25.93 -23.67
N ASP A 126 -17.06 26.07 -24.97
CA ASP A 126 -18.29 25.58 -25.59
C ASP A 126 -18.29 24.05 -25.84
N VAL A 127 -17.23 23.36 -25.42
CA VAL A 127 -17.05 21.91 -25.59
C VAL A 127 -16.72 21.25 -24.24
N PRO A 128 -17.08 19.97 -24.04
CA PRO A 128 -16.69 19.23 -22.85
C PRO A 128 -15.17 19.09 -22.71
N LEU A 129 -14.71 18.93 -21.47
CA LEU A 129 -13.30 18.79 -21.12
C LEU A 129 -13.09 17.49 -20.32
N HIS A 130 -12.09 16.70 -20.68
CA HIS A 130 -11.63 15.56 -19.88
C HIS A 130 -10.47 16.00 -19.00
N ILE A 131 -10.63 15.90 -17.68
CA ILE A 131 -9.53 16.12 -16.73
C ILE A 131 -8.88 14.78 -16.45
N LYS A 132 -7.76 14.48 -17.08
CA LYS A 132 -7.01 13.23 -16.83
C LYS A 132 -6.08 13.37 -15.63
N GLN A 133 -5.61 14.59 -15.36
CA GLN A 133 -4.70 14.85 -14.25
C GLN A 133 -5.01 16.18 -13.56
N TRP A 134 -4.85 16.23 -12.25
CA TRP A 134 -4.88 17.46 -11.48
C TRP A 134 -3.93 17.40 -10.28
N SER A 135 -3.45 18.55 -9.81
CA SER A 135 -2.40 18.65 -8.81
C SER A 135 -2.56 19.92 -7.98
N PRO A 136 -2.80 19.83 -6.65
CA PRO A 136 -2.86 21.01 -5.79
C PRO A 136 -1.47 21.55 -5.40
N VAL A 137 -0.42 20.73 -5.55
CA VAL A 137 0.97 21.09 -5.27
C VAL A 137 1.82 20.46 -6.37
N ARG A 138 2.40 21.27 -7.24
CA ARG A 138 3.22 20.81 -8.36
C ARG A 138 4.57 21.52 -8.37
N GLY A 139 5.65 20.75 -8.50
CA GLY A 139 7.00 21.28 -8.68
C GLY A 139 7.53 22.16 -7.54
N GLY A 140 7.00 22.01 -6.32
CA GLY A 140 7.41 22.83 -5.18
C GLY A 140 8.81 22.47 -4.69
N ARG A 141 9.65 23.44 -4.35
CA ARG A 141 10.98 23.21 -3.76
C ARG A 141 10.82 22.70 -2.32
N LEU A 142 11.15 21.43 -2.08
CA LEU A 142 11.05 20.77 -0.79
C LEU A 142 12.30 21.02 0.06
N PHE A 143 12.09 21.30 1.35
CA PHE A 143 13.12 21.69 2.32
C PHE A 143 13.89 22.96 1.93
N ALA A 144 13.26 23.83 1.14
CA ALA A 144 13.90 25.00 0.52
C ALA A 144 14.63 25.93 1.52
N SER A 145 14.13 26.05 2.76
CA SER A 145 14.73 26.89 3.79
C SER A 145 15.57 26.13 4.83
N LEU A 146 15.78 24.82 4.66
CA LEU A 146 16.60 24.03 5.59
C LEU A 146 18.11 24.21 5.37
N GLY A 147 18.53 24.70 4.20
CA GLY A 147 19.95 24.80 3.84
C GLY A 147 20.51 23.43 3.46
N ASP A 148 21.72 23.12 3.93
CA ASP A 148 22.30 21.79 3.75
C ASP A 148 21.51 20.75 4.56
N VAL A 149 21.18 19.64 3.90
CA VAL A 149 20.47 18.50 4.50
C VAL A 149 21.30 17.23 4.34
N GLU A 150 21.31 16.39 5.38
CA GLU A 150 21.99 15.10 5.42
C GLU A 150 21.01 13.98 5.82
N GLU A 151 21.44 12.72 5.75
CA GLU A 151 20.60 11.55 6.06
C GLU A 151 19.20 11.61 5.41
N PHE A 152 19.17 12.02 4.14
CA PHE A 152 17.96 12.08 3.34
C PHE A 152 17.46 10.66 3.05
N HIS A 153 16.22 10.38 3.45
CA HIS A 153 15.54 9.14 3.19
C HIS A 153 14.13 9.40 2.68
N ILE A 154 13.68 8.55 1.77
CA ILE A 154 12.30 8.47 1.31
C ILE A 154 11.79 7.07 1.61
N LEU A 155 10.57 6.95 2.10
CA LEU A 155 9.82 5.70 2.11
C LEU A 155 8.61 5.87 1.18
N ASP A 156 8.51 5.01 0.18
CA ASP A 156 7.30 4.93 -0.63
C ASP A 156 6.14 4.28 0.16
N GLY A 157 4.91 4.70 -0.13
CA GLY A 157 3.67 4.21 0.44
C GLY A 157 2.80 3.48 -0.58
N ASN A 158 3.40 2.74 -1.51
CA ASN A 158 2.66 1.92 -2.46
C ASN A 158 1.75 0.91 -1.74
N ALA A 159 0.75 0.37 -2.43
CA ALA A 159 -0.13 -0.67 -1.89
C ALA A 159 -0.02 -1.97 -2.70
N GLY A 160 -0.82 -2.98 -2.34
CA GLY A 160 -0.90 -4.21 -3.11
C GLY A 160 0.45 -4.89 -3.40
N GLY A 161 0.59 -5.49 -4.58
CA GLY A 161 1.79 -6.20 -5.04
C GLY A 161 2.92 -5.33 -5.55
N GLU A 162 2.72 -4.01 -5.64
CA GLU A 162 3.80 -3.08 -5.96
C GLU A 162 4.88 -3.14 -4.87
N PRO A 163 6.17 -2.99 -5.19
CA PRO A 163 7.20 -3.00 -4.16
C PRO A 163 7.11 -1.78 -3.21
N THR A 164 7.71 -1.92 -2.03
CA THR A 164 7.92 -0.80 -1.11
C THR A 164 9.30 -0.84 -0.52
N TRP A 165 10.02 0.28 -0.61
CA TRP A 165 11.40 0.41 -0.16
C TRP A 165 11.68 1.77 0.47
N THR A 166 12.83 1.84 1.13
CA THR A 166 13.49 3.08 1.53
C THR A 166 14.55 3.48 0.51
N TYR A 167 14.57 4.75 0.12
CA TYR A 167 15.49 5.30 -0.88
C TYR A 167 16.30 6.43 -0.26
N GLN A 168 17.56 6.56 -0.69
CA GLN A 168 18.40 7.72 -0.42
C GLN A 168 18.70 8.53 -1.70
N GLN A 169 18.12 8.10 -2.82
CA GLN A 169 18.37 8.64 -4.16
C GLN A 169 17.06 9.07 -4.80
N LEU A 170 17.16 10.08 -5.65
CA LEU A 170 16.06 10.65 -6.42
C LEU A 170 16.19 10.30 -7.91
N PRO A 171 15.09 10.46 -8.68
CA PRO A 171 13.73 10.76 -8.21
C PRO A 171 13.08 9.56 -7.53
N VAL A 172 12.00 9.80 -6.78
CA VAL A 172 11.13 8.72 -6.29
C VAL A 172 9.71 9.08 -6.68
N TYR A 173 9.01 8.08 -7.19
CA TYR A 173 7.62 8.17 -7.57
C TYR A 173 6.86 7.12 -6.84
N CYS A 174 5.73 7.53 -6.27
CA CYS A 174 4.99 6.67 -5.40
C CYS A 174 3.50 6.85 -5.62
N ARG A 175 2.79 5.72 -5.69
CA ARG A 175 1.34 5.71 -5.58
C ARG A 175 0.94 5.93 -4.13
N ASN A 176 -0.19 6.60 -3.95
CA ASN A 176 -0.85 6.85 -2.68
C ASN A 176 -0.15 7.88 -1.80
N ASN A 177 1.00 7.60 -1.19
CA ASN A 177 1.65 8.51 -0.25
C ASN A 177 3.15 8.29 -0.11
N MET A 178 3.85 9.25 0.45
CA MET A 178 5.29 9.18 0.65
C MET A 178 5.69 9.83 1.97
N LEU A 179 6.68 9.25 2.62
CA LEU A 179 7.47 9.90 3.68
C LEU A 179 8.78 10.39 3.07
N VAL A 180 9.14 11.63 3.36
CA VAL A 180 10.47 12.18 3.12
C VAL A 180 11.03 12.68 4.45
N THR A 181 12.24 12.27 4.79
CA THR A 181 12.93 12.74 6.00
C THR A 181 14.37 13.10 5.72
N ALA A 182 14.86 14.13 6.41
CA ALA A 182 16.26 14.55 6.33
C ALA A 182 16.67 15.24 7.63
N LYS A 183 17.96 15.26 7.92
CA LYS A 183 18.54 16.04 9.01
C LYS A 183 19.05 17.39 8.52
N SER A 184 18.76 18.44 9.28
CA SER A 184 19.43 19.75 9.16
C SER A 184 20.13 20.02 10.49
N GLY A 185 21.45 19.88 10.51
CA GLY A 185 22.20 19.71 11.76
C GLY A 185 21.71 18.48 12.53
N ASN A 186 21.54 18.59 13.86
CA ASN A 186 21.10 17.47 14.70
C ASN A 186 19.57 17.25 14.72
N LYS A 187 18.80 17.97 13.89
CA LYS A 187 17.33 17.88 13.90
C LYS A 187 16.83 17.16 12.66
N ARG A 188 16.04 16.10 12.87
CA ARG A 188 15.32 15.40 11.80
C ARG A 188 14.03 16.14 11.46
N HIS A 189 13.82 16.37 10.17
CA HIS A 189 12.62 16.95 9.60
C HIS A 189 11.87 15.88 8.82
N THR A 190 10.55 15.96 8.85
CA THR A 190 9.65 14.98 8.26
C THR A 190 8.62 15.69 7.40
N PHE A 191 8.38 15.13 6.21
CA PHE A 191 7.33 15.51 5.27
C PHE A 191 6.57 14.23 4.93
N VAL A 192 5.26 14.20 5.20
CA VAL A 192 4.37 13.10 4.82
C VAL A 192 3.24 13.68 3.99
N ALA A 193 3.07 13.18 2.77
CA ALA A 193 2.01 13.62 1.87
C ALA A 193 1.41 12.45 1.10
N GLY A 194 0.17 12.57 0.66
CA GLY A 194 -0.50 11.53 -0.11
C GLY A 194 -1.98 11.78 -0.35
N GLY A 195 -2.66 10.81 -0.94
CA GLY A 195 -4.10 10.79 -1.11
C GLY A 195 -4.83 10.66 0.22
N LEU A 196 -5.87 11.46 0.42
CA LEU A 196 -6.71 11.41 1.62
C LEU A 196 -8.04 10.67 1.36
N THR A 197 -8.63 10.89 0.18
CA THR A 197 -9.83 10.19 -0.26
C THR A 197 -9.65 9.68 -1.70
N TYR A 198 -10.25 8.52 -1.97
CA TYR A 198 -10.11 7.80 -3.23
C TYR A 198 -11.49 7.37 -3.76
N GLN A 199 -11.94 8.00 -4.83
CA GLN A 199 -13.26 7.86 -5.42
C GLN A 199 -13.18 7.85 -6.96
N GLU A 200 -12.38 8.73 -7.55
CA GLU A 200 -12.38 8.95 -9.01
C GLU A 200 -10.99 8.95 -9.64
N TYR A 201 -9.91 9.08 -8.87
CA TYR A 201 -8.55 9.11 -9.39
C TYR A 201 -7.58 8.30 -8.54
N GLU A 202 -6.59 7.69 -9.19
CA GLU A 202 -5.38 7.24 -8.50
C GLU A 202 -4.58 8.47 -8.02
N LYS A 203 -3.80 8.30 -6.95
CA LYS A 203 -3.04 9.38 -6.29
C LYS A 203 -1.56 9.09 -6.32
N PHE A 204 -0.77 10.15 -6.47
CA PHE A 204 0.67 10.05 -6.62
C PHE A 204 1.37 11.15 -5.84
N VAL A 205 2.54 10.79 -5.31
CA VAL A 205 3.56 11.72 -4.83
C VAL A 205 4.82 11.48 -5.63
N GLU A 206 5.39 12.55 -6.15
CA GLU A 206 6.67 12.56 -6.84
C GLU A 206 7.63 13.46 -6.07
N VAL A 207 8.88 12.99 -5.89
CA VAL A 207 10.00 13.81 -5.45
C VAL A 207 11.14 13.69 -6.46
N THR A 208 11.62 14.82 -7.00
CA THR A 208 12.69 14.88 -8.01
C THR A 208 13.80 15.87 -7.62
N SER A 209 14.87 15.96 -8.41
CA SER A 209 15.92 16.97 -8.24
C SER A 209 15.54 18.32 -8.89
N ALA A 210 16.22 19.40 -8.49
CA ALA A 210 15.86 20.79 -8.81
C ALA A 210 15.90 21.22 -10.28
N ALA A 211 16.51 20.43 -11.17
CA ALA A 211 16.45 20.66 -12.62
C ALA A 211 15.78 19.46 -13.30
N PRO A 212 14.43 19.41 -13.32
CA PRO A 212 13.69 18.35 -13.99
C PRO A 212 14.25 18.14 -15.40
N ARG A 213 14.42 16.89 -15.81
CA ARG A 213 14.81 16.55 -17.18
C ARG A 213 13.97 17.32 -18.21
N ARG A 214 12.68 17.51 -17.94
CA ARG A 214 11.77 18.36 -18.72
C ARG A 214 12.30 19.77 -18.97
N GLU A 215 12.78 20.49 -17.96
CA GLU A 215 13.35 21.84 -18.13
C GLU A 215 14.63 21.83 -18.99
N GLN A 216 15.44 20.77 -18.88
CA GLN A 216 16.64 20.62 -19.71
C GLN A 216 16.26 20.40 -21.17
N LEU A 217 15.21 19.61 -21.42
CA LEU A 217 14.65 19.35 -22.74
C LEU A 217 14.02 20.62 -23.34
N GLU A 218 13.25 21.39 -22.58
CA GLU A 218 12.70 22.69 -23.01
C GLU A 218 13.79 23.67 -23.47
N LYS A 219 14.97 23.62 -22.84
CA LYS A 219 16.13 24.46 -23.21
C LYS A 219 16.98 23.88 -24.34
N LEU A 220 16.82 22.59 -24.67
CA LEU A 220 17.65 21.89 -25.64
C LEU A 220 17.36 22.36 -27.08
N TYR A 221 16.09 22.62 -27.39
CA TYR A 221 15.61 23.13 -28.68
C TYR A 221 14.64 24.28 -28.45
N PRO A 222 15.12 25.50 -28.13
CA PRO A 222 14.26 26.63 -27.77
C PRO A 222 13.34 27.11 -28.90
N GLU A 223 13.61 26.71 -30.14
CA GLU A 223 12.76 26.95 -31.32
C GLU A 223 11.60 25.95 -31.47
N MET A 224 11.58 24.90 -30.66
CA MET A 224 10.52 23.88 -30.63
C MET A 224 9.75 23.97 -29.32
N SER A 225 8.50 23.51 -29.32
CA SER A 225 7.67 23.51 -28.12
C SER A 225 7.58 22.10 -27.54
N LEU A 226 8.19 21.87 -26.38
CA LEU A 226 8.04 20.60 -25.66
C LEU A 226 6.63 20.52 -25.09
N PHE A 227 5.80 19.61 -25.61
CA PHE A 227 4.43 19.46 -25.11
C PHE A 227 4.25 18.23 -24.23
N ALA A 228 5.14 17.23 -24.32
CA ALA A 228 5.06 16.02 -23.50
C ALA A 228 6.43 15.42 -23.13
N TYR A 229 6.53 14.85 -21.93
CA TYR A 229 7.67 14.10 -21.41
C TYR A 229 7.21 13.01 -20.46
N MET A 230 7.70 11.79 -20.64
CA MET A 230 7.49 10.65 -19.76
C MET A 230 8.83 10.11 -19.27
N ASN A 231 8.97 10.02 -17.95
CA ASN A 231 9.98 9.16 -17.31
C ASN A 231 9.32 7.78 -17.13
N VAL A 232 9.71 6.78 -17.91
CA VAL A 232 9.05 5.46 -17.89
C VAL A 232 9.84 4.49 -16.99
N PRO A 233 9.18 3.56 -16.29
CA PRO A 233 7.77 3.20 -16.36
C PRO A 233 6.83 4.07 -15.54
N VAL A 234 7.38 5.01 -14.79
CA VAL A 234 6.69 5.82 -13.80
C VAL A 234 5.50 6.57 -14.38
N MET A 235 5.75 7.32 -15.46
CA MET A 235 4.74 8.07 -16.20
C MET A 235 4.51 7.35 -17.52
N ARG A 236 3.27 6.95 -17.77
CA ARG A 236 2.89 6.18 -18.98
C ARG A 236 2.07 6.97 -19.97
N GLU A 237 1.71 8.20 -19.64
CA GLU A 237 1.05 9.14 -20.56
C GLU A 237 1.36 10.58 -20.14
N ASP A 238 1.62 11.46 -21.11
CA ASP A 238 1.74 12.92 -20.90
C ASP A 238 1.31 13.70 -22.16
N GLY A 239 0.65 14.85 -21.97
CA GLY A 239 0.10 15.72 -23.04
C GLY A 239 -1.42 15.96 -22.94
N LEU A 240 -1.98 16.75 -23.87
CA LEU A 240 -3.39 17.17 -23.86
C LEU A 240 -4.15 16.69 -25.11
N ASP A 241 -4.16 17.51 -26.16
CA ASP A 241 -4.88 17.24 -27.40
C ASP A 241 -4.08 16.21 -28.18
N THR A 242 -2.82 16.57 -28.45
CA THR A 242 -1.76 15.66 -28.83
C THR A 242 -0.99 15.24 -27.58
N TYR A 243 -0.79 13.94 -27.39
CA TYR A 243 -0.12 13.38 -26.21
C TYR A 243 0.71 12.16 -26.56
N ILE A 244 1.65 11.78 -25.69
CA ILE A 244 2.40 10.53 -25.83
C ILE A 244 1.95 9.53 -24.77
N SER A 245 1.94 8.24 -25.12
CA SER A 245 1.62 7.16 -24.17
C SER A 245 2.47 5.92 -24.39
N LEU A 246 2.78 5.19 -23.33
CA LEU A 246 3.44 3.88 -23.44
C LEU A 246 2.44 2.86 -23.99
N GLY A 247 2.68 2.39 -25.21
CA GLY A 247 1.83 1.39 -25.87
C GLY A 247 2.18 -0.04 -25.48
N LYS A 248 3.47 -0.38 -25.40
CA LYS A 248 3.94 -1.74 -25.07
C LYS A 248 5.25 -1.69 -24.30
N GLY A 249 5.33 -2.47 -23.23
CA GLY A 249 6.56 -2.74 -22.49
C GLY A 249 6.30 -3.05 -21.02
N TYR A 250 7.26 -3.70 -20.37
CA TYR A 250 7.17 -4.16 -18.98
C TYR A 250 8.13 -3.36 -18.10
N ASP A 251 7.74 -3.12 -16.85
CA ASP A 251 8.59 -2.44 -15.90
C ASP A 251 9.79 -3.31 -15.56
N TYR A 252 10.96 -2.69 -15.54
CA TYR A 252 12.22 -3.32 -15.18
C TYR A 252 12.98 -2.46 -14.20
N GLU A 253 13.63 -3.13 -13.27
CA GLU A 253 14.55 -2.52 -12.35
C GLU A 253 15.95 -3.06 -12.59
N GLN A 254 16.89 -2.13 -12.80
CA GLN A 254 18.32 -2.36 -13.01
C GLN A 254 19.04 -2.22 -11.66
N PRO A 255 19.29 -3.31 -10.91
CA PRO A 255 19.73 -3.20 -9.52
C PRO A 255 21.12 -2.58 -9.37
N SER A 256 21.94 -2.63 -10.43
CA SER A 256 23.28 -2.03 -10.47
C SER A 256 23.29 -0.51 -10.65
N ALA A 257 22.14 0.11 -10.95
CA ALA A 257 22.05 1.53 -11.24
C ALA A 257 22.18 2.42 -10.00
N LEU A 258 23.10 3.39 -10.11
CA LEU A 258 23.43 4.38 -9.07
C LEU A 258 22.43 5.54 -8.97
N ALA A 259 21.53 5.73 -9.94
CA ALA A 259 20.53 6.78 -9.96
C ALA A 259 19.18 6.21 -10.40
N PHE A 260 18.08 6.74 -9.87
CA PHE A 260 16.76 6.15 -10.09
C PHE A 260 16.31 6.23 -11.56
N GLU A 261 16.62 7.33 -12.26
CA GLU A 261 16.27 7.51 -13.68
C GLU A 261 16.89 6.45 -14.60
N ILE A 262 17.99 5.83 -14.15
CA ILE A 262 18.64 4.71 -14.83
C ILE A 262 18.15 3.37 -14.26
N ARG A 263 17.83 3.35 -12.95
CA ARG A 263 17.39 2.15 -12.23
C ARG A 263 16.05 1.64 -12.73
N LYS A 264 15.08 2.52 -12.96
CA LYS A 264 13.78 2.13 -13.49
C LYS A 264 13.75 2.35 -14.99
N ALA A 265 13.33 1.33 -15.73
CA ALA A 265 13.19 1.37 -17.17
C ALA A 265 11.98 0.53 -17.59
N VAL A 266 11.55 0.69 -18.82
CA VAL A 266 10.68 -0.26 -19.51
C VAL A 266 11.56 -1.18 -20.35
N TYR A 267 11.22 -2.46 -20.40
CA TYR A 267 11.87 -3.42 -21.29
C TYR A 267 10.86 -4.26 -22.08
N ASP A 268 11.32 -4.81 -23.19
CA ASP A 268 10.64 -5.88 -23.90
C ASP A 268 11.66 -6.81 -24.56
N SER A 269 11.34 -8.09 -24.69
CA SER A 269 12.23 -9.06 -25.32
C SER A 269 12.52 -8.77 -26.80
N GLN A 270 11.65 -8.01 -27.48
CA GLN A 270 11.75 -7.69 -28.90
C GLN A 270 11.64 -6.19 -29.18
N GLU A 271 10.59 -5.55 -28.68
CA GLU A 271 10.32 -4.15 -28.99
C GLU A 271 9.43 -3.47 -27.94
N ILE A 272 9.76 -2.21 -27.63
CA ILE A 272 8.95 -1.30 -26.81
C ILE A 272 8.20 -0.36 -27.76
N ILE A 273 6.94 -0.05 -27.46
CA ILE A 273 6.12 0.86 -28.28
C ILE A 273 5.73 2.07 -27.46
N VAL A 274 5.96 3.27 -28.00
CA VAL A 274 5.42 4.53 -27.50
C VAL A 274 4.53 5.13 -28.58
N ASN A 275 3.33 5.57 -28.22
CA ASN A 275 2.39 6.19 -29.15
C ASN A 275 2.50 7.72 -29.06
N LEU A 276 2.39 8.40 -30.20
CA LEU A 276 1.95 9.77 -30.33
C LEU A 276 0.49 9.75 -30.75
N MET A 277 -0.38 10.21 -29.87
CA MET A 277 -1.82 10.15 -30.01
C MET A 277 -2.36 11.51 -30.43
N ASN A 278 -3.34 11.50 -31.34
CA ASN A 278 -4.05 12.66 -31.86
C ASN A 278 -3.14 13.79 -32.38
N PRO A 279 -2.12 13.52 -33.22
CA PRO A 279 -1.35 14.59 -33.84
C PRO A 279 -2.25 15.45 -34.75
N GLU A 280 -2.16 16.77 -34.62
CA GLU A 280 -2.86 17.68 -35.51
C GLU A 280 -2.32 17.60 -36.94
N LYS A 281 -3.23 17.48 -37.90
CA LYS A 281 -2.90 17.42 -39.33
C LYS A 281 -2.16 18.68 -39.79
N GLY A 282 -1.04 18.51 -40.50
CA GLY A 282 -0.21 19.59 -41.02
C GLY A 282 0.78 20.17 -40.02
N LYS A 283 0.70 19.82 -38.72
CA LYS A 283 1.74 20.12 -37.75
C LYS A 283 2.90 19.12 -37.85
N LYS A 284 4.06 19.56 -37.40
CA LYS A 284 5.32 18.79 -37.41
C LYS A 284 5.66 18.35 -36.02
N TYR A 285 6.19 17.13 -35.89
CA TYR A 285 6.50 16.55 -34.59
C TYR A 285 7.86 15.86 -34.59
N ALA A 286 8.58 15.98 -33.48
CA ALA A 286 9.76 15.20 -33.18
C ALA A 286 9.58 14.47 -31.85
N MET A 287 10.08 13.25 -31.76
CA MET A 287 10.11 12.47 -30.53
C MET A 287 11.54 12.16 -30.15
N GLY A 288 11.84 12.13 -28.86
CA GLY A 288 13.14 11.69 -28.38
C GLY A 288 13.02 10.69 -27.25
N VAL A 289 14.08 9.90 -27.07
CA VAL A 289 14.17 8.84 -26.07
C VAL A 289 15.51 8.92 -25.34
N ALA A 290 15.53 8.53 -24.07
CA ALA A 290 16.73 8.23 -23.32
C ALA A 290 16.76 6.73 -23.00
N ILE A 291 17.92 6.11 -23.25
CA ILE A 291 18.14 4.68 -23.10
C ILE A 291 19.44 4.48 -22.31
N SER A 292 19.37 3.69 -21.25
CA SER A 292 20.48 3.35 -20.37
C SER A 292 20.57 1.84 -20.20
N SER A 293 21.79 1.30 -20.30
CA SER A 293 22.04 -0.15 -20.30
C SER A 293 22.99 -0.53 -19.16
N ASP A 294 22.71 -1.64 -18.47
CA ASP A 294 23.66 -2.31 -17.56
C ASP A 294 24.61 -3.30 -18.28
N SER A 295 24.55 -3.36 -19.61
CA SER A 295 25.31 -4.27 -20.47
C SER A 295 26.03 -3.56 -21.61
N ASN A 296 27.19 -4.06 -22.01
CA ASN A 296 28.01 -3.52 -23.09
C ASN A 296 27.57 -3.95 -24.50
N ASN A 297 26.53 -4.78 -24.63
CA ASN A 297 26.16 -5.43 -25.90
C ASN A 297 24.76 -5.07 -26.42
N ARG A 298 24.06 -4.11 -25.80
CA ARG A 298 22.73 -3.70 -26.27
C ARG A 298 22.86 -2.76 -27.47
N LYS A 299 22.06 -3.05 -28.51
CA LYS A 299 21.84 -2.14 -29.63
C LYS A 299 20.36 -2.10 -29.98
N GLU A 300 19.87 -0.90 -30.28
CA GLU A 300 18.47 -0.66 -30.61
C GLU A 300 18.33 0.26 -31.81
N SER A 301 17.18 0.19 -32.49
CA SER A 301 16.81 1.11 -33.57
C SER A 301 15.42 1.69 -33.34
N LEU A 302 15.23 2.93 -33.75
CA LEU A 302 13.95 3.63 -33.71
C LEU A 302 13.25 3.55 -35.06
N TRP A 303 11.98 3.17 -35.01
CA TRP A 303 11.09 3.09 -36.16
C TRP A 303 9.79 3.83 -35.87
N ALA A 304 9.06 4.23 -36.91
CA ALA A 304 7.68 4.72 -36.73
C ALA A 304 6.70 4.12 -37.75
N ASP A 305 5.46 3.90 -37.31
CA ASP A 305 4.36 3.45 -38.17
C ASP A 305 2.98 3.98 -37.67
N ASN A 306 1.87 3.64 -38.34
CA ASN A 306 0.50 4.00 -37.92
C ASN A 306 -0.29 2.78 -37.36
N GLY A 307 0.38 1.70 -36.96
CA GLY A 307 -0.26 0.47 -36.49
C GLY A 307 0.32 -0.81 -37.10
N PRO A 308 0.02 -1.99 -36.51
CA PRO A 308 0.48 -3.27 -37.04
C PRO A 308 0.04 -3.47 -38.50
N GLY A 309 0.97 -3.91 -39.36
CA GLY A 309 0.71 -4.13 -40.80
C GLY A 309 0.81 -2.89 -41.69
N SER A 310 1.05 -1.70 -41.12
CA SER A 310 1.39 -0.50 -41.90
C SER A 310 2.88 -0.45 -42.27
N ILE A 311 3.25 0.42 -43.20
CA ILE A 311 4.65 0.62 -43.58
C ILE A 311 5.38 1.26 -42.39
N ALA A 312 6.45 0.61 -41.93
CA ALA A 312 7.32 1.13 -40.88
C ALA A 312 8.53 1.86 -41.48
N TYR A 313 8.85 3.02 -40.92
CA TYR A 313 9.94 3.90 -41.34
C TYR A 313 11.09 3.81 -40.35
N GLU A 314 12.30 3.50 -40.81
CA GLU A 314 13.50 3.52 -39.98
C GLU A 314 13.94 4.97 -39.72
N LEU A 315 14.18 5.33 -38.46
CA LEU A 315 14.45 6.72 -38.06
C LEU A 315 15.88 6.97 -37.55
N SER A 316 16.60 5.95 -37.05
CA SER A 316 17.91 6.15 -36.40
C SER A 316 19.04 5.19 -36.82
N GLY A 317 18.75 4.13 -37.58
CA GLY A 317 19.70 3.02 -37.70
C GLY A 317 19.96 2.32 -36.36
N LYS A 318 20.95 1.42 -36.33
CA LYS A 318 21.39 0.74 -35.11
C LYS A 318 22.20 1.66 -34.20
N ILE A 319 21.68 1.93 -33.02
CA ILE A 319 22.30 2.71 -31.96
C ILE A 319 22.99 1.76 -30.97
N SER A 320 24.25 2.04 -30.64
CA SER A 320 24.92 1.35 -29.52
C SER A 320 24.58 2.06 -28.23
N ILE A 321 24.17 1.31 -27.21
CA ILE A 321 23.76 1.86 -25.92
C ILE A 321 24.93 1.70 -24.95
N ASP A 322 25.34 2.81 -24.35
CA ASP A 322 26.46 2.82 -23.41
C ASP A 322 26.08 2.10 -22.11
N ASN A 323 27.04 1.37 -21.54
CA ASN A 323 26.88 0.82 -20.20
C ASN A 323 27.11 1.91 -19.17
N PHE A 324 26.07 2.25 -18.41
CA PHE A 324 26.18 3.32 -17.43
C PHE A 324 27.17 2.96 -16.30
N ASN A 325 27.40 1.66 -16.03
CA ASN A 325 28.35 1.22 -15.01
C ASN A 325 29.82 1.53 -15.37
N GLU A 326 30.13 1.73 -16.65
CA GLU A 326 31.50 1.97 -17.12
C GLU A 326 31.82 3.46 -17.30
N GLY A 327 30.82 4.35 -17.35
CA GLY A 327 31.04 5.76 -17.67
C GLY A 327 30.02 6.78 -17.14
N GLY A 328 28.96 6.34 -16.46
CA GLY A 328 27.94 7.21 -15.86
C GLY A 328 27.09 8.02 -16.85
N LYS A 329 27.07 7.61 -18.13
CA LYS A 329 26.37 8.29 -19.23
C LYS A 329 25.16 7.50 -19.70
N SER A 330 24.14 8.21 -20.14
CA SER A 330 22.97 7.66 -20.81
C SER A 330 22.91 8.11 -22.25
N THR A 331 22.44 7.23 -23.12
CA THR A 331 22.27 7.50 -24.56
C THR A 331 20.93 8.21 -24.78
N GLN A 332 20.93 9.30 -25.54
CA GLN A 332 19.71 9.98 -25.97
C GLN A 332 19.65 10.07 -27.50
N VAL A 333 18.46 9.91 -28.07
CA VAL A 333 18.22 9.96 -29.52
C VAL A 333 16.95 10.76 -29.77
N ILE A 334 16.95 11.62 -30.78
CA ILE A 334 15.78 12.41 -31.18
C ILE A 334 15.53 12.19 -32.67
N VAL A 335 14.28 11.98 -33.06
CA VAL A 335 13.86 11.66 -34.42
C VAL A 335 12.70 12.56 -34.84
N ASN A 336 12.78 13.10 -36.06
CA ASN A 336 11.63 13.73 -36.70
C ASN A 336 10.66 12.65 -37.17
N LEU A 337 9.37 12.83 -36.87
CA LEU A 337 8.35 11.91 -37.37
C LEU A 337 8.01 12.23 -38.83
N PRO A 338 7.86 11.23 -39.71
CA PRO A 338 7.42 11.46 -41.08
C PRO A 338 6.04 12.14 -41.12
N GLN A 339 5.93 13.26 -41.85
CA GLN A 339 4.68 14.04 -41.96
C GLN A 339 3.50 13.18 -42.43
N GLU A 340 3.75 12.21 -43.30
CA GLU A 340 2.71 11.32 -43.81
C GLU A 340 2.11 10.39 -42.75
N LEU A 341 2.83 10.11 -41.66
CA LEU A 341 2.31 9.33 -40.54
C LEU A 341 1.44 10.22 -39.65
N THR A 342 1.93 11.41 -39.30
CA THR A 342 1.22 12.35 -38.42
C THR A 342 -0.05 12.90 -39.07
N ASP A 343 -0.06 13.09 -40.40
CA ASP A 343 -1.26 13.51 -41.14
C ASP A 343 -2.34 12.42 -41.26
N LYS A 344 -1.97 11.14 -41.07
CA LYS A 344 -2.89 10.00 -41.08
C LYS A 344 -3.53 9.72 -39.71
N GLY A 345 -2.93 10.22 -38.63
CA GLY A 345 -3.42 10.04 -37.26
C GLY A 345 -2.32 9.53 -36.33
N ASN A 346 -2.70 8.70 -35.36
CA ASN A 346 -1.80 8.22 -34.30
C ASN A 346 -0.56 7.54 -34.88
N VAL A 347 0.59 7.82 -34.29
CA VAL A 347 1.89 7.28 -34.71
C VAL A 347 2.44 6.40 -33.60
N ARG A 348 3.01 5.25 -33.93
CA ARG A 348 3.73 4.40 -33.00
C ARG A 348 5.22 4.55 -33.24
N LEU A 349 5.96 5.01 -32.24
CA LEU A 349 7.41 4.92 -32.17
C LEU A 349 7.79 3.54 -31.62
N LEU A 350 8.47 2.73 -32.42
CA LEU A 350 8.91 1.39 -32.06
C LEU A 350 10.41 1.41 -31.75
N LEU A 351 10.78 1.04 -30.53
CA LEU A 351 12.15 0.81 -30.11
C LEU A 351 12.43 -0.68 -30.24
N LYS A 352 13.20 -1.06 -31.26
CA LYS A 352 13.46 -2.46 -31.59
C LYS A 352 14.81 -2.91 -31.08
N LYS A 353 14.85 -4.09 -30.47
CA LYS A 353 16.08 -4.76 -30.07
C LYS A 353 16.81 -5.33 -31.29
N ASP A 354 17.96 -4.75 -31.62
CA ASP A 354 18.85 -5.26 -32.67
C ASP A 354 19.86 -6.28 -32.13
N GLU A 355 20.51 -5.98 -31.00
CA GLU A 355 21.49 -6.84 -30.32
C GLU A 355 21.32 -6.77 -28.80
N GLY A 356 21.73 -7.82 -28.09
CA GLY A 356 21.55 -7.92 -26.64
C GLY A 356 20.26 -8.64 -26.20
N PRO A 357 19.98 -8.68 -24.88
CA PRO A 357 18.92 -9.51 -24.30
C PRO A 357 17.49 -8.94 -24.48
N ASN A 358 17.33 -7.62 -24.41
CA ASN A 358 16.06 -6.92 -24.47
C ASN A 358 16.22 -5.51 -25.08
N ALA A 359 15.12 -4.93 -25.56
CA ALA A 359 14.99 -3.48 -25.74
C ALA A 359 14.73 -2.83 -24.36
N VAL A 360 15.23 -1.61 -24.14
CA VAL A 360 15.16 -0.87 -22.89
C VAL A 360 14.83 0.61 -23.17
N LEU A 361 14.01 1.24 -22.33
CA LEU A 361 13.65 2.65 -22.42
C LEU A 361 13.57 3.25 -21.03
N ASN A 362 14.21 4.40 -20.80
CA ASN A 362 14.15 5.12 -19.53
C ASN A 362 13.25 6.35 -19.64
N GLU A 363 13.38 7.14 -20.71
CA GLU A 363 12.60 8.37 -20.87
C GLU A 363 12.15 8.53 -22.33
N VAL A 364 11.02 9.22 -22.53
CA VAL A 364 10.55 9.62 -23.86
C VAL A 364 9.90 10.99 -23.81
N TRP A 365 10.01 11.76 -24.88
CA TRP A 365 9.44 13.10 -24.97
C TRP A 365 9.02 13.45 -26.38
N ALA A 366 8.17 14.47 -26.52
CA ALA A 366 7.70 14.95 -27.80
C ALA A 366 7.65 16.49 -27.88
N TYR A 367 8.03 16.98 -29.06
CA TYR A 367 8.02 18.39 -29.42
C TYR A 367 7.08 18.66 -30.60
N GLU A 368 6.44 19.82 -30.59
CA GLU A 368 5.90 20.44 -31.79
C GLU A 368 7.04 21.19 -32.49
N GLY A 369 7.31 20.82 -33.75
CA GLY A 369 8.44 21.26 -34.55
C GLY A 369 9.32 20.11 -35.05
N HIS A 370 10.37 20.44 -35.81
CA HIS A 370 11.38 19.48 -36.28
C HIS A 370 12.77 19.97 -35.90
N ILE A 371 13.65 19.01 -35.59
CA ILE A 371 15.09 19.25 -35.52
C ILE A 371 15.72 19.20 -36.91
N SER A 372 16.95 19.69 -37.04
CA SER A 372 17.75 19.57 -38.26
C SER A 372 17.79 18.12 -38.75
N GLY A 373 17.59 17.89 -40.05
CA GLY A 373 17.62 16.55 -40.63
C GLY A 373 18.97 15.84 -40.46
N ASN A 374 20.05 16.60 -40.25
CA ASN A 374 21.36 16.03 -39.94
C ASN A 374 21.48 15.52 -38.50
N ASP A 375 20.63 15.97 -37.58
CA ASP A 375 20.68 15.59 -36.17
C ASP A 375 19.61 14.54 -35.81
N SER A 376 18.55 14.44 -36.62
CA SER A 376 17.54 13.38 -36.51
C SER A 376 18.16 11.99 -36.61
N GLY A 377 17.87 11.13 -35.63
CA GLY A 377 18.32 9.75 -35.56
C GLY A 377 19.74 9.57 -35.02
N LYS A 378 20.47 10.65 -34.71
CA LYS A 378 21.82 10.54 -34.14
C LYS A 378 21.76 10.36 -32.63
N ALA A 379 22.53 9.39 -32.14
CA ALA A 379 22.75 9.20 -30.72
C ALA A 379 23.72 10.26 -30.16
N SER A 380 23.37 10.81 -29.01
CA SER A 380 24.24 11.63 -28.17
C SER A 380 24.22 11.10 -26.74
N THR A 381 25.10 11.59 -25.87
CA THR A 381 25.15 11.16 -24.46
C THR A 381 24.92 12.34 -23.54
N PHE A 382 24.32 12.07 -22.39
CA PHE A 382 24.16 13.02 -21.30
C PHE A 382 24.43 12.33 -19.96
N ASN A 383 24.68 13.14 -18.92
CA ASN A 383 24.78 12.67 -17.55
C ASN A 383 23.55 13.16 -16.80
N TYR A 384 22.98 12.33 -15.93
CA TYR A 384 22.08 12.82 -14.90
C TYR A 384 22.86 13.74 -13.96
N VAL A 385 22.31 14.91 -13.66
CA VAL A 385 22.95 15.87 -12.76
C VAL A 385 22.93 15.25 -11.35
N PRO A 386 24.09 15.12 -10.66
CA PRO A 386 24.12 14.59 -9.31
C PRO A 386 23.20 15.38 -8.40
N ASN A 387 22.43 14.67 -7.57
CA ASN A 387 21.55 15.26 -6.56
C ASN A 387 22.36 16.20 -5.66
N LYS A 388 22.05 17.50 -5.67
CA LYS A 388 22.53 18.41 -4.61
C LYS A 388 21.55 18.35 -3.45
N ALA A 389 22.08 18.15 -2.25
CA ALA A 389 21.31 18.27 -1.02
C ALA A 389 20.60 19.65 -0.99
N GLY A 390 19.30 19.64 -0.65
CA GLY A 390 18.50 20.86 -0.49
C GLY A 390 17.83 21.38 -1.76
N ASP A 391 17.98 20.70 -2.90
CA ASP A 391 17.38 21.09 -4.18
C ASP A 391 16.43 19.99 -4.67
N PHE A 392 15.42 19.71 -3.85
CA PHE A 392 14.37 18.71 -4.11
C PHE A 392 13.10 19.39 -4.61
N ARG A 393 12.38 18.74 -5.50
CA ARG A 393 11.06 19.17 -5.99
C ARG A 393 10.02 18.15 -5.59
N VAL A 394 8.83 18.59 -5.18
CA VAL A 394 7.72 17.73 -4.80
C VAL A 394 6.46 18.07 -5.59
N SER A 395 5.76 17.03 -6.04
CA SER A 395 4.44 17.12 -6.66
C SER A 395 3.47 16.12 -6.01
N LEU A 396 2.26 16.57 -5.75
CA LEU A 396 1.11 15.75 -5.35
C LEU A 396 0.09 15.82 -6.48
N PHE A 397 -0.23 14.71 -7.12
CA PHE A 397 -1.14 14.73 -8.26
C PHE A 397 -2.01 13.49 -8.35
N ALA A 398 -3.13 13.65 -9.04
CA ALA A 398 -4.13 12.63 -9.26
C ALA A 398 -4.21 12.33 -10.75
N GLN A 399 -4.33 11.06 -11.14
CA GLN A 399 -4.35 10.67 -12.54
C GLN A 399 -5.37 9.55 -12.81
N ASP A 400 -6.03 9.62 -13.97
CA ASP A 400 -6.88 8.58 -14.52
C ASP A 400 -6.77 8.57 -16.06
N PRO A 401 -6.69 7.37 -16.69
CA PRO A 401 -6.50 7.27 -18.15
C PRO A 401 -7.67 7.79 -18.99
N LEU A 402 -8.90 7.77 -18.47
CA LEU A 402 -10.08 8.33 -19.15
C LEU A 402 -10.33 9.77 -18.73
N GLY A 403 -10.05 10.08 -17.46
CA GLY A 403 -10.28 11.37 -16.85
C GLY A 403 -11.76 11.66 -16.62
N LYS A 404 -12.03 12.69 -15.83
CA LYS A 404 -13.39 13.15 -15.54
C LYS A 404 -13.88 14.04 -16.68
N LEU A 405 -14.99 13.66 -17.29
CA LEU A 405 -15.71 14.52 -18.23
C LEU A 405 -16.44 15.65 -17.48
N ILE A 406 -16.21 16.88 -17.90
CA ILE A 406 -16.87 18.09 -17.41
C ILE A 406 -17.52 18.78 -18.60
N ASP A 407 -18.85 18.87 -18.60
CA ASP A 407 -19.60 19.52 -19.69
C ASP A 407 -19.30 21.03 -19.77
N SER A 408 -19.63 21.61 -20.93
CA SER A 408 -19.57 23.06 -21.15
C SER A 408 -20.40 23.81 -20.11
N GLN A 409 -19.86 24.93 -19.62
CA GLN A 409 -20.50 25.82 -18.63
C GLN A 409 -20.85 25.13 -17.29
N GLN A 410 -20.15 24.05 -16.93
CA GLN A 410 -20.33 23.35 -15.66
C GLN A 410 -19.14 23.57 -14.72
N ASN A 411 -19.45 23.58 -13.42
CA ASN A 411 -18.48 23.47 -12.34
C ASN A 411 -18.37 22.02 -11.89
N TYR A 412 -17.16 21.57 -11.59
CA TYR A 412 -16.91 20.29 -10.95
C TYR A 412 -15.99 20.45 -9.74
N SER A 413 -16.40 19.89 -8.60
CA SER A 413 -15.55 19.74 -7.43
C SER A 413 -15.10 18.29 -7.33
N PHE A 414 -13.78 18.06 -7.28
CA PHE A 414 -13.28 16.70 -7.14
C PHE A 414 -13.68 16.11 -5.78
N LYS A 415 -14.05 14.82 -5.81
CA LYS A 415 -14.39 14.06 -4.59
C LYS A 415 -13.15 13.60 -3.82
N ASP A 416 -12.01 13.64 -4.49
CA ASP A 416 -10.76 13.16 -3.95
C ASP A 416 -9.93 14.30 -3.36
N LYS A 417 -9.28 14.04 -2.23
CA LYS A 417 -8.49 15.02 -1.49
C LYS A 417 -7.04 14.54 -1.32
N PHE A 418 -6.15 15.47 -0.98
CA PHE A 418 -4.78 15.18 -0.55
C PHE A 418 -4.57 15.56 0.92
N TYR A 419 -3.61 14.89 1.54
CA TYR A 419 -3.10 15.13 2.89
C TYR A 419 -1.65 15.62 2.81
N LEU A 420 -1.27 16.49 3.75
CA LEU A 420 0.11 16.89 3.99
C LEU A 420 0.36 17.18 5.48
N ASP A 421 1.49 16.69 6.01
CA ASP A 421 2.06 17.04 7.33
C ASP A 421 3.55 17.36 7.18
N ILE A 422 3.97 18.48 7.79
CA ILE A 422 5.34 19.02 7.76
C ILE A 422 5.89 19.39 9.14
N THR A 423 5.17 19.03 10.21
CA THR A 423 5.48 19.47 11.59
C THR A 423 5.65 18.30 12.56
N THR A 424 5.03 17.14 12.31
CA THR A 424 5.23 15.97 13.17
C THR A 424 6.68 15.49 13.06
N HIS A 425 7.43 15.56 14.17
CA HIS A 425 8.85 15.22 14.19
C HIS A 425 9.12 13.73 13.95
N SER A 426 8.42 12.85 14.66
CA SER A 426 8.56 11.40 14.48
C SER A 426 8.02 10.98 13.12
N HIS A 427 8.86 10.34 12.29
CA HIS A 427 8.41 9.81 11.01
C HIS A 427 7.46 8.62 11.16
N PHE A 428 7.54 7.87 12.28
CA PHE A 428 6.56 6.83 12.60
C PHE A 428 5.20 7.44 12.90
N GLU A 429 5.14 8.43 13.81
CA GLU A 429 3.87 9.08 14.16
C GLU A 429 3.26 9.84 12.98
N ALA A 430 4.08 10.47 12.13
CA ALA A 430 3.60 11.20 10.96
C ALA A 430 2.87 10.28 9.96
N LEU A 431 3.42 9.09 9.70
CA LEU A 431 2.79 8.08 8.85
C LEU A 431 1.54 7.46 9.49
N GLU A 432 1.57 7.20 10.79
CA GLU A 432 0.41 6.72 11.54
C GLU A 432 -0.73 7.75 11.52
N LYS A 433 -0.44 9.03 11.75
CA LYS A 433 -1.42 10.13 11.62
C LYS A 433 -2.01 10.18 10.21
N TYR A 434 -1.18 10.06 9.17
CA TYR A 434 -1.67 9.99 7.79
C TYR A 434 -2.67 8.83 7.60
N ALA A 435 -2.34 7.61 8.04
CA ALA A 435 -3.26 6.48 7.91
C ALA A 435 -4.56 6.67 8.70
N PHE A 436 -4.50 7.24 9.92
CA PHE A 436 -5.71 7.58 10.67
C PHE A 436 -6.52 8.68 10.00
N ALA A 437 -5.89 9.67 9.37
CA ALA A 437 -6.58 10.69 8.59
C ALA A 437 -7.32 10.06 7.39
N VAL A 438 -6.68 9.16 6.64
CA VAL A 438 -7.30 8.38 5.56
C VAL A 438 -8.46 7.54 6.09
N LYS A 439 -8.26 6.81 7.20
CA LYS A 439 -9.29 6.01 7.86
C LYS A 439 -10.52 6.85 8.20
N ASN A 440 -10.31 7.99 8.84
CA ASN A 440 -11.39 8.85 9.33
C ASN A 440 -12.12 9.55 8.18
N GLU A 441 -11.40 10.11 7.21
CA GLU A 441 -12.01 10.86 6.11
C GLU A 441 -12.81 9.95 5.15
N GLN A 442 -12.38 8.70 4.97
CA GLN A 442 -13.10 7.72 4.15
C GLN A 442 -14.10 6.87 4.95
N GLY A 443 -14.20 7.05 6.27
CA GLY A 443 -15.10 6.27 7.12
C GLY A 443 -14.79 4.77 7.17
N ILE A 444 -13.51 4.41 7.08
CA ILE A 444 -13.06 3.03 6.96
C ILE A 444 -13.30 2.26 8.26
N ASN A 445 -14.05 1.17 8.15
CA ASN A 445 -14.21 0.17 9.20
C ASN A 445 -13.76 -1.20 8.68
N ILE A 446 -12.67 -1.72 9.23
CA ILE A 446 -12.07 -2.97 8.75
C ILE A 446 -12.59 -4.15 9.55
N ASN A 447 -12.94 -5.22 8.85
CA ASN A 447 -13.14 -6.52 9.45
C ASN A 447 -11.78 -7.22 9.60
N TYR A 448 -11.38 -7.47 10.85
CA TYR A 448 -10.10 -8.11 11.17
C TYR A 448 -10.17 -9.63 10.98
N TYR A 449 -9.05 -10.21 10.53
CA TYR A 449 -8.91 -11.66 10.33
C TYR A 449 -8.27 -12.31 11.55
N ASP A 450 -9.04 -12.48 12.63
CA ASP A 450 -8.60 -13.22 13.84
C ASP A 450 -8.57 -14.74 13.67
N PHE A 451 -8.73 -15.23 12.44
CA PHE A 451 -8.74 -16.63 12.06
C PHE A 451 -7.81 -16.91 10.88
N PRO A 452 -7.28 -18.14 10.75
CA PRO A 452 -6.66 -18.59 9.51
C PRO A 452 -7.71 -18.92 8.46
N SER A 453 -7.30 -18.85 7.20
CA SER A 453 -8.10 -19.34 6.08
C SER A 453 -7.39 -20.46 5.33
N VAL A 454 -8.11 -21.42 4.76
CA VAL A 454 -7.58 -22.43 3.83
C VAL A 454 -8.12 -22.11 2.44
N CYS A 455 -7.23 -22.03 1.45
CA CYS A 455 -7.61 -21.92 0.04
C CYS A 455 -7.66 -23.31 -0.57
N LEU A 456 -8.82 -23.75 -1.06
CA LEU A 456 -8.96 -25.11 -1.57
C LEU A 456 -8.13 -25.37 -2.83
N TRP A 457 -7.88 -24.34 -3.65
CA TRP A 457 -6.94 -24.44 -4.77
C TRP A 457 -5.53 -24.80 -4.30
N TYR A 458 -5.00 -24.09 -3.29
CA TYR A 458 -3.70 -24.42 -2.72
C TYR A 458 -3.67 -25.78 -2.03
N ALA A 459 -4.73 -26.12 -1.29
CA ALA A 459 -4.83 -27.37 -0.54
C ALA A 459 -4.85 -28.60 -1.45
N MET A 460 -5.46 -28.50 -2.64
CA MET A 460 -5.47 -29.57 -3.64
C MET A 460 -4.20 -29.61 -4.51
N HIS A 461 -3.53 -28.48 -4.70
CA HIS A 461 -2.42 -28.37 -5.65
C HIS A 461 -1.21 -29.23 -5.22
N PRO A 462 -0.65 -30.08 -6.12
CA PRO A 462 0.38 -31.05 -5.78
C PRO A 462 1.75 -30.42 -5.47
N TYR A 463 2.03 -29.21 -5.94
CA TYR A 463 3.30 -28.52 -5.64
C TYR A 463 3.22 -27.62 -4.41
N TYR A 464 2.01 -27.22 -4.02
CA TYR A 464 1.80 -26.29 -2.91
C TYR A 464 1.40 -27.03 -1.64
N GLY A 465 0.10 -27.23 -1.39
CA GLY A 465 -0.42 -27.80 -0.15
C GLY A 465 -0.22 -29.31 0.01
N MET A 466 -0.15 -30.05 -1.11
CA MET A 466 -0.02 -31.53 -1.14
C MET A 466 -1.07 -32.26 -0.29
N GLY A 467 -2.29 -31.72 -0.20
CA GLY A 467 -3.32 -32.21 0.71
C GLY A 467 -4.47 -32.94 0.01
N PRO A 468 -5.36 -33.58 0.78
CA PRO A 468 -6.63 -34.12 0.29
C PRO A 468 -7.71 -33.03 0.11
N GLY A 469 -7.29 -31.75 0.02
CA GLY A 469 -8.21 -30.66 -0.28
C GLY A 469 -8.82 -30.87 -1.67
N MET A 470 -10.08 -30.49 -1.83
CA MET A 470 -10.76 -30.56 -3.12
C MET A 470 -11.49 -29.25 -3.35
N ASN A 471 -11.34 -28.68 -4.54
CA ASN A 471 -11.91 -27.39 -4.88
C ASN A 471 -13.39 -27.50 -5.32
N SER A 472 -14.22 -28.10 -4.47
CA SER A 472 -15.67 -28.18 -4.65
C SER A 472 -16.39 -27.83 -3.35
N SER A 473 -17.68 -27.55 -3.41
CA SER A 473 -18.53 -27.27 -2.26
C SER A 473 -18.52 -28.41 -1.25
N LYS A 474 -18.47 -29.66 -1.74
CA LYS A 474 -18.25 -30.85 -0.91
C LYS A 474 -16.86 -30.86 -0.27
N GLY A 475 -15.81 -30.58 -1.05
CA GLY A 475 -14.45 -30.47 -0.54
C GLY A 475 -14.27 -29.38 0.52
N ALA A 476 -15.01 -28.27 0.40
CA ALA A 476 -15.03 -27.20 1.38
C ALA A 476 -15.59 -27.67 2.74
N VAL A 477 -16.68 -28.43 2.72
CA VAL A 477 -17.27 -29.01 3.93
C VAL A 477 -16.34 -30.06 4.54
N GLU A 478 -15.78 -30.95 3.73
CA GLU A 478 -14.81 -31.97 4.19
C GLU A 478 -13.57 -31.35 4.84
N GLU A 479 -13.05 -30.25 4.27
CA GLU A 479 -11.94 -29.52 4.87
C GLU A 479 -12.35 -28.90 6.22
N MET A 480 -13.55 -28.33 6.32
CA MET A 480 -14.04 -27.79 7.59
C MET A 480 -14.24 -28.89 8.64
N GLU A 481 -14.64 -30.11 8.24
CA GLU A 481 -14.67 -31.24 9.16
C GLU A 481 -13.27 -31.63 9.66
N ARG A 482 -12.25 -31.60 8.78
CA ARG A 482 -10.85 -31.85 9.18
C ARG A 482 -10.38 -30.80 10.18
N ILE A 483 -10.69 -29.51 9.95
CA ILE A 483 -10.42 -28.42 10.89
C ILE A 483 -11.08 -28.69 12.23
N SER A 484 -12.38 -29.03 12.25
CA SER A 484 -13.11 -29.31 13.48
C SER A 484 -12.51 -30.50 14.25
N ARG A 485 -12.20 -31.60 13.56
CA ARG A 485 -11.56 -32.80 14.14
C ARG A 485 -10.14 -32.56 14.65
N SER A 486 -9.40 -31.61 14.07
CA SER A 486 -8.03 -31.28 14.51
C SER A 486 -7.97 -30.69 15.92
N GLY A 487 -9.10 -30.20 16.44
CA GLY A 487 -9.17 -29.50 17.73
C GLY A 487 -8.73 -28.03 17.68
N PHE A 488 -8.34 -27.50 16.51
CA PHE A 488 -7.87 -26.12 16.36
C PHE A 488 -8.91 -25.06 16.81
N LEU A 489 -10.20 -25.36 16.67
CA LEU A 489 -11.30 -24.43 16.98
C LEU A 489 -11.37 -23.98 18.46
N LYS A 490 -10.54 -24.57 19.33
CA LYS A 490 -10.35 -24.08 20.70
C LYS A 490 -9.54 -22.78 20.78
N TYR A 491 -8.77 -22.43 19.75
CA TYR A 491 -7.96 -21.21 19.70
C TYR A 491 -8.66 -20.06 18.99
N ALA A 492 -9.24 -20.34 17.82
CA ALA A 492 -9.95 -19.38 16.97
C ALA A 492 -10.87 -20.11 15.98
N LYS A 493 -11.78 -19.38 15.33
CA LYS A 493 -12.49 -19.89 14.15
C LYS A 493 -11.51 -20.16 13.00
N ALA A 494 -11.97 -20.77 11.92
CA ALA A 494 -11.21 -20.89 10.68
C ALA A 494 -12.12 -20.69 9.47
N ALA A 495 -11.56 -20.18 8.39
CA ALA A 495 -12.27 -20.03 7.13
C ALA A 495 -11.85 -21.07 6.09
N VAL A 496 -12.79 -21.47 5.25
CA VAL A 496 -12.53 -22.27 4.06
C VAL A 496 -12.97 -21.45 2.85
N ARG A 497 -12.05 -21.25 1.89
CA ARG A 497 -12.31 -20.54 0.65
C ARG A 497 -12.48 -21.54 -0.49
N LEU A 498 -13.71 -21.66 -0.97
CA LEU A 498 -14.02 -22.32 -2.23
C LEU A 498 -13.57 -21.43 -3.39
N VAL A 499 -12.95 -22.03 -4.40
CA VAL A 499 -12.31 -21.31 -5.51
C VAL A 499 -12.96 -21.71 -6.84
N PRO A 500 -14.15 -21.20 -7.23
CA PRO A 500 -14.69 -21.45 -8.56
C PRO A 500 -13.86 -20.71 -9.62
N ASP A 501 -12.76 -21.33 -10.05
CA ASP A 501 -11.90 -20.88 -11.12
C ASP A 501 -12.19 -21.70 -12.37
N CYS A 502 -12.61 -21.08 -13.46
CA CYS A 502 -12.85 -21.80 -14.71
C CYS A 502 -12.34 -20.99 -15.90
N TYR A 503 -11.51 -21.65 -16.71
CA TYR A 503 -10.83 -21.03 -17.86
C TYR A 503 -11.45 -21.41 -19.21
N GLU A 504 -12.55 -22.18 -19.19
CA GLU A 504 -13.31 -22.51 -20.39
C GLU A 504 -13.96 -21.25 -21.00
N VAL A 505 -14.34 -21.36 -22.29
CA VAL A 505 -14.99 -20.26 -23.03
C VAL A 505 -16.34 -19.91 -22.42
N ASN A 506 -17.15 -20.93 -22.13
CA ASN A 506 -18.34 -20.80 -21.30
C ASN A 506 -17.99 -21.26 -19.90
N ASN A 507 -18.32 -20.45 -18.92
CA ASN A 507 -17.98 -20.66 -17.52
C ASN A 507 -19.03 -19.99 -16.62
N GLU A 508 -18.85 -20.11 -15.31
CA GLU A 508 -19.73 -19.55 -14.29
C GLU A 508 -19.60 -18.04 -14.06
N GLN A 509 -18.56 -17.40 -14.61
CA GLN A 509 -18.28 -15.99 -14.35
C GLN A 509 -19.26 -15.10 -15.13
N GLY A 510 -19.78 -14.07 -14.46
CA GLY A 510 -20.90 -13.24 -14.93
C GLY A 510 -22.25 -13.78 -14.50
N TRP A 511 -22.49 -15.09 -14.60
CA TRP A 511 -23.73 -15.70 -14.09
C TRP A 511 -23.78 -15.71 -12.57
N TRP A 512 -22.70 -16.19 -11.92
CA TRP A 512 -22.51 -16.23 -10.47
C TRP A 512 -23.73 -16.76 -9.68
N ASP A 513 -24.34 -17.84 -10.19
CA ASP A 513 -25.50 -18.48 -9.58
C ASP A 513 -25.25 -19.98 -9.32
N ASP A 514 -26.11 -20.58 -8.47
CA ASP A 514 -26.00 -21.99 -8.10
C ASP A 514 -26.06 -22.93 -9.32
N LYS A 515 -26.76 -22.54 -10.40
CA LYS A 515 -26.95 -23.38 -11.58
C LYS A 515 -25.66 -23.50 -12.38
N HIS A 516 -24.97 -22.40 -12.63
CA HIS A 516 -23.73 -22.41 -13.41
C HIS A 516 -22.56 -22.95 -12.60
N PHE A 517 -22.50 -22.74 -11.27
CA PHE A 517 -21.52 -23.42 -10.42
C PHE A 517 -21.69 -24.96 -10.39
N GLN A 518 -22.87 -25.49 -10.72
CA GLN A 518 -23.09 -26.94 -10.89
C GLN A 518 -22.69 -27.45 -12.29
N MET A 519 -22.49 -26.56 -13.27
CA MET A 519 -22.16 -26.94 -14.64
C MET A 519 -20.66 -27.05 -14.86
N HIS A 520 -19.88 -26.18 -14.20
CA HIS A 520 -18.47 -26.01 -14.46
C HIS A 520 -17.61 -26.40 -13.25
N GLY A 521 -16.40 -26.86 -13.53
CA GLY A 521 -15.33 -27.11 -12.56
C GLY A 521 -14.03 -26.47 -13.03
N SER A 522 -12.90 -26.81 -12.41
CA SER A 522 -11.60 -26.15 -12.65
C SER A 522 -10.95 -26.35 -14.04
N GLY A 523 -11.68 -26.91 -15.02
CA GLY A 523 -11.25 -27.01 -16.42
C GLY A 523 -10.01 -27.90 -16.63
N ASN A 524 -9.19 -27.59 -17.66
CA ASN A 524 -7.91 -28.27 -17.89
C ASN A 524 -6.87 -27.88 -16.83
N ALA A 525 -6.85 -28.61 -15.71
CA ALA A 525 -5.82 -28.58 -14.69
C ALA A 525 -4.38 -28.48 -15.23
N VAL A 526 -3.53 -27.81 -14.46
CA VAL A 526 -2.08 -27.98 -14.54
C VAL A 526 -1.75 -29.47 -14.31
N PRO A 527 -0.79 -30.07 -15.03
CA PRO A 527 -0.45 -31.49 -14.86
C PRO A 527 -0.25 -31.87 -13.38
N GLY A 528 -1.15 -32.72 -12.86
CA GLY A 528 -1.11 -33.24 -11.49
C GLY A 528 -2.17 -32.69 -10.53
N GLU A 529 -2.93 -31.65 -10.88
CA GLU A 529 -4.09 -31.25 -10.09
C GLU A 529 -5.26 -32.23 -10.27
N VAL A 530 -6.07 -32.39 -9.22
CA VAL A 530 -7.30 -33.17 -9.30
C VAL A 530 -8.40 -32.28 -9.87
N ASN A 531 -8.83 -32.58 -11.09
CA ASN A 531 -9.95 -31.87 -11.73
C ASN A 531 -11.26 -32.20 -11.02
N VAL A 532 -11.87 -31.18 -10.42
CA VAL A 532 -13.30 -31.19 -10.09
C VAL A 532 -14.09 -30.97 -11.38
N LYS A 533 -15.17 -31.73 -11.56
CA LYS A 533 -16.05 -31.56 -12.74
C LYS A 533 -17.08 -30.45 -12.52
N GLN A 534 -17.39 -30.17 -11.26
CA GLN A 534 -18.39 -29.21 -10.82
C GLN A 534 -17.87 -28.55 -9.55
N HIS A 535 -17.94 -27.22 -9.44
CA HIS A 535 -17.60 -26.55 -8.18
C HIS A 535 -18.70 -26.76 -7.14
N TYR A 536 -19.97 -26.85 -7.54
CA TYR A 536 -21.09 -27.20 -6.65
C TYR A 536 -21.53 -28.64 -6.86
N GLU A 537 -21.28 -29.49 -5.86
CA GLU A 537 -21.51 -30.94 -5.93
C GLU A 537 -22.55 -31.41 -4.90
N LYS A 538 -23.27 -32.50 -5.20
CA LYS A 538 -24.16 -33.13 -4.23
C LYS A 538 -23.38 -33.66 -3.01
N PRO A 539 -23.92 -33.53 -1.79
CA PRO A 539 -25.26 -33.02 -1.43
C PRO A 539 -25.33 -31.50 -1.20
N TYR A 540 -24.30 -30.74 -1.61
CA TYR A 540 -24.16 -29.32 -1.39
C TYR A 540 -24.16 -28.51 -2.69
N GLU A 541 -25.16 -28.75 -3.53
CA GLU A 541 -25.28 -28.17 -4.87
C GLU A 541 -25.75 -26.70 -4.91
N THR A 542 -25.85 -26.03 -3.76
CA THR A 542 -26.22 -24.60 -3.67
C THR A 542 -25.38 -23.88 -2.64
N THR A 543 -25.25 -22.56 -2.80
CA THR A 543 -24.55 -21.68 -1.85
C THR A 543 -25.06 -21.86 -0.42
N VAL A 544 -26.39 -21.85 -0.24
CA VAL A 544 -27.05 -22.09 1.05
C VAL A 544 -26.60 -23.39 1.70
N LYS A 545 -26.53 -24.49 0.93
CA LYS A 545 -26.28 -25.82 1.48
C LYS A 545 -24.87 -25.96 2.02
N TRP A 546 -23.85 -25.60 1.23
CA TRP A 546 -22.46 -25.77 1.67
C TRP A 546 -22.06 -24.74 2.72
N ALA A 547 -22.49 -23.48 2.59
CA ALA A 547 -22.18 -22.44 3.55
C ALA A 547 -22.78 -22.77 4.93
N THR A 548 -24.04 -23.20 4.98
CA THR A 548 -24.69 -23.66 6.22
C THR A 548 -23.95 -24.84 6.85
N ALA A 549 -23.45 -25.77 6.04
CA ALA A 549 -22.70 -26.93 6.53
C ALA A 549 -21.36 -26.50 7.16
N VAL A 550 -20.63 -25.59 6.50
CA VAL A 550 -19.39 -24.99 7.05
C VAL A 550 -19.67 -24.24 8.36
N GLU A 551 -20.72 -23.43 8.43
CA GLU A 551 -21.08 -22.68 9.63
C GLU A 551 -21.46 -23.59 10.81
N ARG A 552 -22.21 -24.68 10.56
CA ARG A 552 -22.57 -25.66 11.60
C ARG A 552 -21.36 -26.36 12.21
N LEU A 553 -20.27 -26.45 11.47
CA LEU A 553 -18.98 -26.97 11.94
C LEU A 553 -18.13 -25.91 12.67
N GLY A 554 -18.63 -24.67 12.80
CA GLY A 554 -17.94 -23.55 13.43
C GLY A 554 -17.04 -22.73 12.49
N GLY A 555 -17.16 -22.96 11.17
CA GLY A 555 -16.33 -22.35 10.15
C GLY A 555 -16.87 -21.06 9.55
N ILE A 556 -16.07 -20.44 8.69
CA ILE A 556 -16.39 -19.24 7.91
C ILE A 556 -16.33 -19.57 6.40
N PRO A 557 -17.47 -19.58 5.69
CA PRO A 557 -17.50 -19.84 4.26
C PRO A 557 -17.10 -18.59 3.45
N LEU A 558 -16.05 -18.71 2.64
CA LEU A 558 -15.58 -17.67 1.70
C LEU A 558 -15.65 -18.19 0.27
N LEU A 559 -15.91 -17.29 -0.68
CA LEU A 559 -15.96 -17.61 -2.11
C LEU A 559 -14.97 -16.77 -2.91
N TYR A 560 -14.47 -17.33 -4.00
CA TYR A 560 -13.61 -16.65 -4.96
C TYR A 560 -14.41 -16.15 -6.17
N VAL A 561 -13.99 -15.03 -6.76
CA VAL A 561 -14.61 -14.41 -7.93
C VAL A 561 -13.51 -13.99 -8.91
N GLN A 562 -13.64 -14.36 -10.19
CA GLN A 562 -12.74 -13.85 -11.24
C GLN A 562 -13.34 -12.54 -11.78
N THR A 563 -12.74 -11.40 -11.44
CA THR A 563 -13.35 -10.07 -11.58
C THR A 563 -13.87 -9.75 -12.98
N GLY A 564 -12.99 -9.79 -13.99
CA GLY A 564 -13.32 -9.45 -15.38
C GLY A 564 -13.10 -10.61 -16.36
N LYS A 565 -12.79 -11.81 -15.85
CA LYS A 565 -12.89 -13.03 -16.66
C LYS A 565 -14.36 -13.28 -16.92
N ARG A 566 -14.75 -13.26 -18.19
CA ARG A 566 -16.14 -13.45 -18.56
C ARG A 566 -16.46 -14.82 -19.13
N SER A 567 -17.70 -15.26 -18.95
CA SER A 567 -18.30 -16.30 -19.78
C SER A 567 -18.73 -15.74 -21.13
N GLN A 568 -18.47 -16.49 -22.21
CA GLN A 568 -18.87 -16.09 -23.55
C GLN A 568 -20.40 -16.16 -23.73
N ASP A 569 -21.06 -17.17 -23.18
CA ASP A 569 -22.52 -17.29 -23.26
C ASP A 569 -23.26 -16.19 -22.50
N TYR A 570 -22.74 -15.72 -21.37
CA TYR A 570 -23.27 -14.55 -20.67
C TYR A 570 -23.15 -13.30 -21.55
N ALA A 571 -21.96 -13.06 -22.11
CA ALA A 571 -21.71 -11.89 -22.95
C ALA A 571 -22.58 -11.90 -24.22
N GLU A 572 -22.85 -13.06 -24.82
CA GLU A 572 -23.76 -13.20 -25.96
C GLU A 572 -25.22 -12.97 -25.58
N ALA A 573 -25.61 -13.37 -24.37
CA ALA A 573 -26.96 -13.16 -23.86
C ALA A 573 -27.22 -11.68 -23.48
N TYR A 574 -26.20 -10.98 -22.99
CA TYR A 574 -26.27 -9.61 -22.49
C TYR A 574 -25.11 -8.74 -23.03
N PRO A 575 -25.04 -8.49 -24.34
CA PRO A 575 -23.97 -7.67 -24.93
C PRO A 575 -23.91 -6.25 -24.32
N GLU A 576 -25.04 -5.71 -23.87
CA GLU A 576 -25.16 -4.41 -23.19
C GLU A 576 -24.52 -4.38 -21.78
N HIS A 577 -24.26 -5.53 -21.16
CA HIS A 577 -23.56 -5.59 -19.86
C HIS A 577 -22.03 -5.57 -20.02
N MET A 578 -21.53 -5.52 -21.25
CA MET A 578 -20.11 -5.57 -21.58
C MET A 578 -19.61 -4.17 -21.94
N LEU A 579 -18.33 -3.89 -21.66
CA LEU A 579 -17.72 -2.66 -22.18
C LEU A 579 -17.90 -2.58 -23.70
N PHE A 580 -18.14 -1.37 -24.20
CA PHE A 580 -18.49 -1.07 -25.61
C PHE A 580 -19.84 -1.61 -26.08
N ASN A 581 -20.68 -2.12 -25.16
CA ASN A 581 -21.98 -2.73 -25.46
C ASN A 581 -21.87 -3.84 -26.51
N GLN A 582 -20.78 -4.62 -26.45
CA GLN A 582 -20.44 -5.65 -27.43
C GLN A 582 -19.93 -6.92 -26.76
N SER A 583 -20.46 -8.06 -27.20
CA SER A 583 -20.08 -9.39 -26.70
C SER A 583 -18.73 -9.89 -27.21
N ASP A 584 -18.11 -9.20 -28.16
CA ASP A 584 -16.85 -9.60 -28.82
C ASP A 584 -15.87 -8.44 -29.04
N ALA A 585 -16.08 -7.29 -28.39
CA ALA A 585 -15.17 -6.16 -28.47
C ALA A 585 -13.73 -6.56 -28.14
N TYR A 586 -12.81 -6.22 -29.05
CA TYR A 586 -11.39 -6.53 -28.95
C TYR A 586 -10.66 -5.47 -28.12
N ILE A 587 -9.84 -5.93 -27.17
CA ILE A 587 -9.01 -5.09 -26.31
C ILE A 587 -7.54 -5.49 -26.49
N PRO A 588 -6.70 -4.60 -27.06
CA PRO A 588 -5.26 -4.80 -27.12
C PRO A 588 -4.67 -5.04 -25.72
N ASP A 589 -3.67 -5.92 -25.62
CA ASP A 589 -2.91 -6.19 -24.39
C ASP A 589 -3.71 -6.69 -23.18
N PHE A 590 -4.94 -7.18 -23.40
CA PHE A 590 -5.69 -7.83 -22.34
C PHE A 590 -5.07 -9.19 -21.99
N THR A 591 -4.99 -9.51 -20.70
CA THR A 591 -4.29 -10.72 -20.21
C THR A 591 -4.75 -11.99 -20.92
N TRP A 592 -3.84 -12.96 -21.07
CA TRP A 592 -4.11 -14.23 -21.77
C TRP A 592 -5.39 -14.94 -21.29
N THR A 593 -5.76 -14.75 -20.02
CA THR A 593 -6.96 -15.35 -19.39
C THR A 593 -8.28 -14.94 -20.04
N VAL A 594 -8.33 -13.80 -20.74
CA VAL A 594 -9.56 -13.18 -21.28
C VAL A 594 -9.56 -13.11 -22.81
N GLY A 595 -8.52 -13.63 -23.46
CA GLY A 595 -8.47 -13.79 -24.92
C GLY A 595 -8.60 -12.48 -25.71
N ALA A 596 -8.05 -11.38 -25.17
CA ALA A 596 -8.14 -10.03 -25.76
C ALA A 596 -9.57 -9.52 -25.97
N LYS A 597 -10.52 -9.92 -25.12
CA LYS A 597 -11.90 -9.45 -25.18
C LYS A 597 -12.25 -8.51 -24.03
N ALA A 598 -13.15 -7.56 -24.30
CA ALA A 598 -13.70 -6.64 -23.32
C ALA A 598 -14.32 -7.35 -22.11
N SER A 599 -14.18 -6.71 -20.95
CA SER A 599 -14.73 -7.14 -19.65
C SER A 599 -16.14 -6.56 -19.41
N TYR A 600 -16.75 -6.89 -18.28
CA TYR A 600 -18.03 -6.36 -17.84
C TYR A 600 -17.98 -4.84 -17.61
N ASP A 601 -19.10 -4.17 -17.86
CA ASP A 601 -19.27 -2.75 -17.56
C ASP A 601 -19.99 -2.54 -16.23
N PHE A 602 -19.24 -2.17 -15.19
CA PHE A 602 -19.78 -1.87 -13.86
C PHE A 602 -20.46 -0.50 -13.75
N THR A 603 -20.58 0.23 -14.86
CA THR A 603 -21.35 1.48 -14.96
C THR A 603 -22.70 1.28 -15.65
N ASP A 604 -22.89 0.17 -16.38
CA ASP A 604 -24.18 -0.17 -16.97
C ASP A 604 -25.25 -0.45 -15.90
N LYS A 605 -26.45 0.10 -16.10
CA LYS A 605 -27.54 -0.03 -15.14
C LYS A 605 -28.09 -1.45 -15.05
N GLY A 606 -28.12 -2.18 -16.16
CA GLY A 606 -28.58 -3.57 -16.21
C GLY A 606 -27.64 -4.48 -15.41
N PHE A 607 -26.34 -4.37 -15.68
CA PHE A 607 -25.30 -5.14 -15.01
C PHE A 607 -25.18 -4.78 -13.53
N VAL A 608 -25.24 -3.50 -13.16
CA VAL A 608 -25.29 -3.09 -11.74
C VAL A 608 -26.48 -3.71 -11.02
N THR A 609 -27.64 -3.81 -11.67
CA THR A 609 -28.83 -4.45 -11.08
C THR A 609 -28.60 -5.94 -10.88
N HIS A 610 -28.08 -6.62 -11.90
CA HIS A 610 -27.67 -8.03 -11.82
C HIS A 610 -26.70 -8.30 -10.68
N MET A 611 -25.64 -7.48 -10.54
CA MET A 611 -24.64 -7.64 -9.47
C MET A 611 -25.22 -7.46 -8.06
N LYS A 612 -26.16 -6.53 -7.89
CA LYS A 612 -26.86 -6.37 -6.60
C LYS A 612 -27.64 -7.64 -6.23
N GLU A 613 -28.26 -8.32 -7.20
CA GLU A 613 -28.95 -9.58 -6.98
C GLU A 613 -27.98 -10.71 -6.66
N VAL A 614 -26.87 -10.83 -7.40
CA VAL A 614 -25.79 -11.81 -7.13
C VAL A 614 -25.28 -11.69 -5.69
N TYR A 615 -24.88 -10.50 -5.25
CA TYR A 615 -24.33 -10.31 -3.91
C TYR A 615 -25.38 -10.49 -2.81
N LYS A 616 -26.63 -10.09 -3.06
CA LYS A 616 -27.75 -10.39 -2.16
C LYS A 616 -27.93 -11.90 -1.99
N ASN A 617 -27.93 -12.66 -3.09
CA ASN A 617 -28.08 -14.12 -3.06
C ASN A 617 -26.90 -14.79 -2.33
N PHE A 618 -25.67 -14.31 -2.53
CA PHE A 618 -24.49 -14.78 -1.78
C PHE A 618 -24.62 -14.51 -0.27
N LYS A 619 -25.08 -13.32 0.10
CA LYS A 619 -25.30 -12.95 1.51
C LYS A 619 -26.40 -13.81 2.15
N GLU A 620 -27.56 -13.90 1.51
CA GLU A 620 -28.68 -14.72 1.98
C GLU A 620 -28.33 -16.22 1.98
N GLY A 621 -27.41 -16.62 1.08
CA GLY A 621 -26.80 -17.93 1.02
C GLY A 621 -25.87 -18.28 2.19
N GLY A 622 -25.52 -17.31 3.03
CA GLY A 622 -24.69 -17.53 4.23
C GLY A 622 -23.19 -17.28 4.04
N LEU A 623 -22.75 -16.81 2.86
CA LEU A 623 -21.35 -16.44 2.65
C LEU A 623 -20.93 -15.27 3.54
N LYS A 624 -19.68 -15.31 4.00
CA LYS A 624 -19.11 -14.27 4.87
C LYS A 624 -18.13 -13.35 4.16
N GLY A 625 -17.73 -13.67 2.94
CA GLY A 625 -16.77 -12.85 2.22
C GLY A 625 -16.44 -13.39 0.84
N LEU A 626 -15.79 -12.53 0.07
CA LEU A 626 -15.45 -12.73 -1.32
C LEU A 626 -13.98 -12.38 -1.53
N MET A 627 -13.28 -13.14 -2.37
CA MET A 627 -11.95 -12.77 -2.85
C MET A 627 -11.97 -12.59 -4.35
N PHE A 628 -11.59 -11.40 -4.79
CA PHE A 628 -11.54 -10.98 -6.18
C PHE A 628 -10.13 -11.18 -6.75
N ASP A 629 -10.03 -11.99 -7.78
CA ASP A 629 -8.80 -12.28 -8.53
C ASP A 629 -8.89 -11.71 -9.96
N TYR A 630 -7.77 -11.62 -10.65
CA TYR A 630 -7.63 -10.99 -11.97
C TYR A 630 -8.18 -9.57 -11.96
N THR A 631 -7.95 -8.81 -10.90
CA THR A 631 -8.59 -7.51 -10.69
C THR A 631 -8.21 -6.50 -11.77
N ASN A 632 -7.01 -6.62 -12.35
CA ASN A 632 -6.59 -5.86 -13.52
C ASN A 632 -7.54 -5.98 -14.73
N THR A 633 -8.27 -7.09 -14.87
CA THR A 633 -9.30 -7.26 -15.92
C THR A 633 -10.58 -6.47 -15.66
N GLY A 634 -10.77 -5.96 -14.44
CA GLY A 634 -11.83 -5.01 -14.10
C GLY A 634 -11.46 -3.55 -14.35
N TRP A 635 -10.23 -3.25 -14.82
CA TRP A 635 -9.78 -1.88 -15.03
C TRP A 635 -10.02 -1.44 -16.50
N PRO A 636 -10.97 -0.52 -16.78
CA PRO A 636 -11.39 -0.18 -18.13
C PRO A 636 -10.50 0.91 -18.75
N GLN A 637 -9.19 0.65 -18.89
CA GLN A 637 -8.23 1.67 -19.38
C GLN A 637 -8.52 2.21 -20.78
N TYR A 638 -9.26 1.46 -21.61
CA TYR A 638 -9.60 1.84 -22.98
C TYR A 638 -11.01 2.44 -23.12
N GLY A 639 -11.72 2.64 -22.00
CA GLY A 639 -13.09 3.14 -22.01
C GLY A 639 -14.11 2.05 -22.33
N GLY A 640 -15.16 2.45 -23.05
CA GLY A 640 -16.31 1.57 -23.33
C GLY A 640 -17.36 1.54 -22.22
N LEU A 641 -17.29 2.49 -21.28
CA LEU A 641 -18.26 2.65 -20.18
C LEU A 641 -19.58 3.25 -20.69
N ASP A 642 -20.71 2.73 -20.21
CA ASP A 642 -22.05 3.27 -20.41
C ASP A 642 -22.22 4.63 -19.72
N ASP A 643 -21.59 4.84 -18.56
CA ASP A 643 -21.50 6.16 -17.92
C ASP A 643 -20.26 6.95 -18.44
N PRO A 644 -20.45 7.94 -19.34
CA PRO A 644 -19.33 8.74 -19.86
C PRO A 644 -18.72 9.69 -18.81
N TYR A 645 -19.36 9.88 -17.65
CA TYR A 645 -18.86 10.70 -16.55
C TYR A 645 -18.06 9.89 -15.53
N SER A 646 -18.01 8.57 -15.67
CA SER A 646 -17.17 7.73 -14.84
C SER A 646 -15.72 7.76 -15.32
N THR A 647 -14.80 7.88 -14.38
CA THR A 647 -13.38 7.61 -14.62
C THR A 647 -13.13 6.10 -14.62
N ALA A 648 -11.96 5.66 -15.08
CA ALA A 648 -11.61 4.24 -14.99
C ALA A 648 -11.45 3.79 -13.52
N ALA A 649 -10.88 4.65 -12.68
CA ALA A 649 -10.72 4.40 -11.25
C ALA A 649 -12.06 4.29 -10.52
N ALA A 650 -13.04 5.15 -10.84
CA ALA A 650 -14.39 5.07 -10.27
C ALA A 650 -15.12 3.78 -10.68
N ALA A 651 -15.03 3.41 -11.97
CA ALA A 651 -15.61 2.17 -12.47
C ALA A 651 -14.98 0.93 -11.79
N TYR A 652 -13.65 0.93 -11.63
CA TYR A 652 -12.94 -0.14 -10.91
C TYR A 652 -13.34 -0.20 -9.42
N ARG A 653 -13.43 0.95 -8.74
CA ARG A 653 -13.91 1.04 -7.36
C ARG A 653 -15.32 0.48 -7.22
N LYS A 654 -16.18 0.70 -8.23
CA LYS A 654 -17.58 0.29 -8.23
C LYS A 654 -17.77 -1.22 -8.05
N ILE A 655 -16.83 -2.03 -8.55
CA ILE A 655 -16.79 -3.49 -8.37
C ILE A 655 -16.91 -3.85 -6.89
N TYR A 656 -16.06 -3.23 -6.06
CA TYR A 656 -15.96 -3.52 -4.64
C TYR A 656 -17.04 -2.81 -3.82
N GLU A 657 -17.50 -1.63 -4.24
CA GLU A 657 -18.66 -0.97 -3.62
C GLU A 657 -19.91 -1.84 -3.69
N LEU A 658 -20.21 -2.39 -4.87
CA LEU A 658 -21.37 -3.26 -5.04
C LEU A 658 -21.25 -4.53 -4.19
N ALA A 659 -20.06 -5.12 -4.12
CA ALA A 659 -19.80 -6.28 -3.28
C ALA A 659 -19.98 -5.96 -1.80
N TYR A 660 -19.40 -4.85 -1.33
CA TYR A 660 -19.49 -4.42 0.07
C TYR A 660 -20.92 -4.07 0.48
N GLU A 661 -21.66 -3.35 -0.37
CA GLU A 661 -23.08 -3.02 -0.15
C GLU A 661 -23.96 -4.27 -0.11
N GLY A 662 -23.80 -5.19 -1.07
CA GLY A 662 -24.63 -6.39 -1.19
C GLY A 662 -24.31 -7.47 -0.14
N MET A 663 -23.03 -7.67 0.19
CA MET A 663 -22.59 -8.61 1.22
C MET A 663 -22.74 -8.04 2.64
N GLY A 664 -22.85 -6.71 2.77
CA GLY A 664 -22.96 -5.98 4.02
C GLY A 664 -21.62 -5.73 4.71
N LYS A 665 -21.63 -4.76 5.63
CA LYS A 665 -20.43 -4.22 6.31
C LYS A 665 -19.58 -5.22 7.08
N ASP A 666 -20.14 -6.34 7.53
CA ASP A 666 -19.42 -7.37 8.30
C ASP A 666 -18.76 -8.43 7.38
N SER A 667 -18.74 -8.18 6.06
CA SER A 667 -18.18 -9.11 5.08
C SER A 667 -16.68 -8.93 4.87
N TYR A 668 -16.00 -10.03 4.58
CA TYR A 668 -14.57 -10.05 4.25
C TYR A 668 -14.40 -9.92 2.73
N ILE A 669 -14.20 -8.70 2.24
CA ILE A 669 -13.91 -8.44 0.82
C ILE A 669 -12.40 -8.34 0.61
N HIS A 670 -11.85 -9.21 -0.25
CA HIS A 670 -10.41 -9.28 -0.51
C HIS A 670 -10.13 -8.88 -1.96
N GLU A 671 -9.10 -8.05 -2.13
CA GLU A 671 -8.61 -7.61 -3.43
C GLU A 671 -7.22 -8.19 -3.70
N ARG A 672 -7.05 -8.88 -4.83
CA ARG A 672 -5.72 -9.27 -5.33
C ARG A 672 -5.08 -8.12 -6.12
N CYS A 673 -4.71 -7.05 -5.42
CA CYS A 673 -4.18 -5.82 -6.01
C CYS A 673 -2.70 -5.97 -6.44
N LEU A 674 -2.35 -6.83 -7.40
CA LEU A 674 -0.93 -7.03 -7.74
C LEU A 674 -0.39 -6.08 -8.80
N GLU A 675 -1.26 -5.64 -9.71
CA GLU A 675 -0.84 -4.94 -10.93
C GLU A 675 -0.88 -3.41 -10.82
N ARG A 676 -1.63 -2.84 -9.86
CA ARG A 676 -1.83 -1.37 -9.76
C ARG A 676 -1.37 -0.71 -8.46
N GLY A 677 -1.16 -1.46 -7.38
CA GLY A 677 -0.63 -0.92 -6.11
C GLY A 677 -1.38 0.29 -5.53
N SER A 678 -2.67 0.42 -5.85
CA SER A 678 -3.48 1.62 -5.62
C SER A 678 -4.39 1.47 -4.40
N ASP A 679 -4.58 2.56 -3.67
CA ASP A 679 -5.51 2.65 -2.53
C ASP A 679 -6.96 2.98 -2.96
N ILE A 680 -7.27 2.89 -4.26
CA ILE A 680 -8.57 3.26 -4.84
C ILE A 680 -9.77 2.50 -4.26
N THR A 681 -9.55 1.33 -3.65
CA THR A 681 -10.58 0.46 -3.07
C THR A 681 -10.66 0.57 -1.54
N LEU A 682 -9.87 1.43 -0.91
CA LEU A 682 -9.93 1.60 0.54
C LEU A 682 -11.34 2.03 0.98
N GLY A 683 -11.80 1.42 2.09
CA GLY A 683 -13.17 1.59 2.59
C GLY A 683 -14.21 0.65 2.00
N THR A 684 -13.89 -0.10 0.93
CA THR A 684 -14.77 -1.15 0.37
C THR A 684 -14.17 -2.54 0.49
N VAL A 685 -12.85 -2.64 0.70
CA VAL A 685 -12.13 -3.90 0.91
C VAL A 685 -11.62 -4.01 2.34
N SER A 686 -11.60 -5.23 2.86
CA SER A 686 -11.01 -5.55 4.16
C SER A 686 -9.56 -6.02 4.05
N SER A 687 -9.14 -6.56 2.90
CA SER A 687 -7.79 -7.06 2.69
C SER A 687 -7.27 -6.83 1.27
N GLN A 688 -5.96 -6.59 1.16
CA GLN A 688 -5.22 -6.53 -0.10
C GLN A 688 -4.07 -7.53 -0.10
N ARG A 689 -3.95 -8.32 -1.17
CA ARG A 689 -2.79 -9.19 -1.38
C ARG A 689 -1.57 -8.37 -1.80
N ILE A 690 -0.41 -8.67 -1.21
CA ILE A 690 0.86 -7.96 -1.48
C ILE A 690 1.90 -8.79 -2.23
N TRP A 691 1.56 -10.02 -2.63
CA TRP A 691 2.47 -10.91 -3.34
C TRP A 691 1.73 -11.79 -4.36
N GLY A 692 2.46 -12.25 -5.38
CA GLY A 692 1.97 -13.25 -6.33
C GLY A 692 1.70 -14.62 -5.69
N ASP A 693 1.24 -15.57 -6.50
CA ASP A 693 0.95 -16.91 -6.03
C ASP A 693 2.21 -17.58 -5.47
N THR A 694 2.16 -17.94 -4.19
CA THR A 694 3.26 -18.56 -3.47
C THR A 694 2.74 -19.30 -2.25
N ASP A 695 3.53 -20.25 -1.75
CA ASP A 695 3.37 -20.81 -0.42
C ASP A 695 4.63 -20.77 0.44
N ASP A 696 5.65 -20.03 -0.03
CA ASP A 696 6.86 -19.71 0.70
C ASP A 696 6.72 -18.33 1.39
N VAL A 697 7.65 -18.02 2.30
CA VAL A 697 7.87 -16.67 2.84
C VAL A 697 9.30 -16.24 2.56
N THR A 698 9.47 -15.03 2.01
CA THR A 698 10.79 -14.43 1.73
C THR A 698 11.01 -13.19 2.59
N PRO A 699 12.27 -12.78 2.81
CA PRO A 699 12.58 -11.52 3.49
C PRO A 699 11.92 -10.30 2.84
N GLU A 700 11.88 -10.26 1.50
CA GLU A 700 11.24 -9.16 0.77
C GLU A 700 9.72 -9.08 1.04
N MET A 701 9.01 -10.21 1.15
CA MET A 701 7.59 -10.22 1.53
C MET A 701 7.38 -9.63 2.92
N VAL A 702 8.22 -10.05 3.87
CA VAL A 702 8.16 -9.61 5.27
C VAL A 702 8.42 -8.10 5.35
N MET A 703 9.47 -7.63 4.68
CA MET A 703 9.81 -6.21 4.55
C MET A 703 8.67 -5.41 3.92
N ARG A 704 8.07 -5.87 2.82
CA ARG A 704 7.00 -5.16 2.12
C ARG A 704 5.77 -4.91 3.00
N GLY A 705 5.35 -5.91 3.77
CA GLY A 705 4.30 -5.73 4.78
C GLY A 705 4.76 -4.84 5.95
N GLY A 706 6.00 -5.05 6.39
CA GLY A 706 6.62 -4.37 7.52
C GLY A 706 6.77 -2.87 7.32
N LEU A 707 7.22 -2.42 6.15
CA LEU A 707 7.37 -1.01 5.76
C LEU A 707 6.03 -0.29 5.54
N ARG A 708 4.91 -1.02 5.54
CA ARG A 708 3.55 -0.48 5.43
C ARG A 708 2.77 -0.63 6.74
N TRP A 709 3.46 -0.75 7.88
CA TRP A 709 2.86 -0.96 9.21
C TRP A 709 1.72 0.02 9.52
N TYR A 710 1.87 1.29 9.12
CA TYR A 710 0.92 2.36 9.38
C TYR A 710 -0.40 2.18 8.63
N LYS A 711 -0.42 1.51 7.48
CA LYS A 711 -1.66 1.16 6.75
C LYS A 711 -2.24 -0.15 7.21
N ASN A 712 -1.37 -1.14 7.47
CA ASN A 712 -1.77 -2.49 7.86
C ASN A 712 -2.58 -2.45 9.17
N ARG A 713 -3.76 -3.06 9.17
CA ARG A 713 -4.74 -3.06 10.28
C ARG A 713 -5.40 -1.71 10.56
N VAL A 714 -5.02 -0.63 9.86
CA VAL A 714 -5.59 0.72 10.05
C VAL A 714 -6.56 1.08 8.94
N VAL A 715 -6.12 0.97 7.67
CA VAL A 715 -6.94 1.24 6.48
C VAL A 715 -7.21 -0.01 5.63
N VAL A 716 -6.36 -1.05 5.74
CA VAL A 716 -6.54 -2.35 5.09
C VAL A 716 -5.77 -3.45 5.82
N SER A 717 -6.14 -4.71 5.64
CA SER A 717 -5.35 -5.87 6.09
C SER A 717 -4.47 -6.42 4.96
N TYR A 718 -3.14 -6.37 5.09
CA TYR A 718 -2.25 -6.99 4.09
C TYR A 718 -2.16 -8.51 4.26
N ASP A 719 -2.04 -9.21 3.13
CA ASP A 719 -1.94 -10.67 3.01
C ASP A 719 -0.80 -11.03 2.03
N MET A 720 0.10 -11.93 2.45
CA MET A 720 1.26 -12.37 1.64
C MET A 720 0.94 -13.58 0.76
N ASP A 721 -0.34 -13.84 0.49
CA ASP A 721 -0.87 -15.10 -0.05
C ASP A 721 -0.56 -16.34 0.81
N ALA A 722 -0.88 -17.54 0.31
CA ALA A 722 -0.86 -18.78 1.06
C ALA A 722 0.52 -19.11 1.64
N LYS A 723 0.56 -19.92 2.69
CA LYS A 723 1.80 -20.35 3.33
C LYS A 723 1.73 -21.84 3.66
N ASN A 724 2.78 -22.56 3.31
CA ASN A 724 2.93 -23.97 3.65
C ASN A 724 3.82 -24.13 4.88
N LEU A 725 3.20 -24.52 6.00
CA LEU A 725 3.89 -24.64 7.28
C LEU A 725 4.87 -25.82 7.33
N LEU A 726 4.72 -26.80 6.43
CA LEU A 726 5.52 -28.03 6.41
C LEU A 726 6.82 -27.90 5.59
N LYS A 727 6.96 -26.85 4.79
CA LYS A 727 8.20 -26.51 4.06
C LYS A 727 8.77 -25.14 4.41
N ALA A 728 8.29 -24.54 5.51
CA ALA A 728 8.81 -23.29 6.02
C ALA A 728 10.32 -23.41 6.33
N LYS A 729 11.14 -22.51 5.78
CA LYS A 729 12.60 -22.60 5.85
C LYS A 729 13.13 -21.98 7.15
N PRO A 730 14.08 -22.61 7.86
CA PRO A 730 14.69 -23.93 7.57
C PRO A 730 13.73 -25.13 7.77
N VAL A 731 13.60 -25.98 6.75
CA VAL A 731 12.55 -27.02 6.61
C VAL A 731 12.54 -28.05 7.75
N ASN A 732 13.72 -28.40 8.27
CA ASN A 732 13.88 -29.47 9.26
C ASN A 732 14.08 -28.93 10.69
N HIS A 733 13.68 -27.69 10.95
CA HIS A 733 13.82 -27.08 12.27
C HIS A 733 12.56 -26.27 12.64
N PRO A 734 12.05 -26.34 13.89
CA PRO A 734 10.87 -25.58 14.30
C PRO A 734 10.96 -24.08 14.05
N ASP A 735 12.18 -23.51 14.08
CA ASP A 735 12.41 -22.09 13.81
C ASP A 735 11.88 -21.68 12.42
N GLY A 736 11.95 -22.54 11.40
CA GLY A 736 11.43 -22.19 10.08
C GLY A 736 9.93 -21.89 10.09
N ARG A 737 9.15 -22.78 10.71
CA ARG A 737 7.70 -22.59 10.89
C ARG A 737 7.41 -21.43 11.84
N ARG A 738 8.10 -21.35 12.98
CA ARG A 738 7.88 -20.30 13.99
C ARG A 738 8.23 -18.91 13.47
N LYS A 739 9.28 -18.78 12.66
CA LYS A 739 9.60 -17.55 11.93
C LYS A 739 8.50 -17.17 10.97
N LEU A 740 8.04 -18.09 10.13
CA LEU A 740 6.93 -17.83 9.21
C LEU A 740 5.70 -17.33 9.97
N LEU A 741 5.28 -18.05 11.01
CA LEU A 741 4.12 -17.68 11.83
C LEU A 741 4.29 -16.33 12.53
N THR A 742 5.46 -16.09 13.13
CA THR A 742 5.79 -14.83 13.82
C THR A 742 5.77 -13.66 12.85
N MET A 743 6.49 -13.76 11.73
CA MET A 743 6.58 -12.64 10.78
C MET A 743 5.26 -12.41 10.03
N CYS A 744 4.46 -13.44 9.75
CA CYS A 744 3.10 -13.23 9.26
C CYS A 744 2.24 -12.48 10.30
N TYR A 745 2.34 -12.82 11.59
CA TYR A 745 1.62 -12.08 12.62
C TYR A 745 2.05 -10.60 12.70
N VAL A 746 3.38 -10.36 12.64
CA VAL A 746 4.00 -9.05 12.85
C VAL A 746 3.79 -8.12 11.65
N THR A 747 3.96 -8.61 10.42
CA THR A 747 3.99 -7.75 9.21
C THR A 747 2.80 -7.94 8.27
N SER A 748 1.95 -8.96 8.48
CA SER A 748 0.66 -9.07 7.81
C SER A 748 -0.50 -8.96 8.81
N ALA A 749 -1.71 -8.84 8.28
CA ALA A 749 -2.93 -8.85 9.07
C ALA A 749 -3.77 -10.12 8.87
N ARG A 750 -3.25 -11.05 8.05
CA ARG A 750 -3.93 -12.28 7.67
C ARG A 750 -2.92 -13.36 7.29
N LEU A 751 -3.23 -14.60 7.66
CA LEU A 751 -2.52 -15.80 7.22
C LEU A 751 -3.48 -16.71 6.44
N LEU A 752 -3.16 -16.92 5.17
CA LEU A 752 -3.75 -17.94 4.33
C LEU A 752 -2.88 -19.20 4.40
N LEU A 753 -3.46 -20.36 4.65
CA LEU A 753 -2.78 -21.64 4.73
C LEU A 753 -2.90 -22.39 3.40
N ALA A 754 -1.76 -22.89 2.94
CA ALA A 754 -1.70 -23.73 1.74
C ALA A 754 -2.08 -25.19 2.04
N ASN A 755 -1.74 -25.71 3.23
CA ASN A 755 -2.02 -27.09 3.57
C ASN A 755 -3.44 -27.28 4.10
N SER A 756 -4.01 -28.46 3.81
CA SER A 756 -5.16 -28.99 4.56
C SER A 756 -4.79 -29.28 6.02
N PHE A 757 -5.72 -29.10 6.95
CA PHE A 757 -5.52 -29.34 8.38
C PHE A 757 -5.20 -30.80 8.73
N GLU A 758 -5.59 -31.75 7.88
CA GLU A 758 -5.26 -33.17 8.04
C GLU A 758 -3.75 -33.44 7.98
N ARG A 759 -2.98 -32.52 7.39
CA ARG A 759 -1.53 -32.63 7.26
C ARG A 759 -0.76 -32.17 8.50
N TYR A 760 -1.39 -31.47 9.44
CA TYR A 760 -0.70 -30.90 10.59
C TYR A 760 -0.59 -31.90 11.73
N ASP A 761 0.63 -32.06 12.24
CA ASP A 761 0.86 -32.76 13.50
C ASP A 761 0.49 -31.87 14.70
N SER A 762 0.51 -32.46 15.90
CA SER A 762 0.12 -31.76 17.13
C SER A 762 1.02 -30.56 17.43
N LEU A 763 2.32 -30.63 17.10
CA LEU A 763 3.25 -29.52 17.31
C LEU A 763 2.98 -28.36 16.34
N THR A 764 2.69 -28.65 15.08
CA THR A 764 2.34 -27.65 14.06
C THR A 764 1.03 -26.96 14.41
N LEU A 765 0.02 -27.71 14.87
CA LEU A 765 -1.25 -27.16 15.37
C LEU A 765 -1.06 -26.31 16.63
N TRP A 766 -0.16 -26.72 17.54
CA TRP A 766 0.15 -25.96 18.74
C TRP A 766 0.84 -24.63 18.40
N ASP A 767 1.87 -24.66 17.54
CA ASP A 767 2.57 -23.45 17.06
C ASP A 767 1.59 -22.50 16.33
N LEU A 768 0.72 -23.03 15.46
CA LEU A 768 -0.31 -22.22 14.79
C LEU A 768 -1.29 -21.60 15.79
N GLY A 769 -1.67 -22.34 16.83
CA GLY A 769 -2.51 -21.82 17.91
C GLY A 769 -1.88 -20.69 18.73
N ARG A 770 -0.54 -20.58 18.76
CA ARG A 770 0.17 -19.51 19.50
C ARG A 770 0.03 -18.13 18.86
N ILE A 771 -0.28 -18.04 17.57
CA ILE A 771 -0.47 -16.75 16.89
C ILE A 771 -1.95 -16.38 16.71
N TYR A 772 -2.87 -17.24 17.16
CA TYR A 772 -4.30 -17.01 17.04
C TYR A 772 -5.02 -16.89 18.40
N PRO A 773 -5.94 -15.93 18.54
CA PRO A 773 -6.45 -15.00 17.50
C PRO A 773 -5.45 -13.91 17.06
N PHE A 774 -5.53 -13.42 15.81
CA PHE A 774 -4.86 -12.15 15.45
C PHE A 774 -5.58 -11.01 16.18
N HIS A 775 -4.86 -9.94 16.54
CA HIS A 775 -5.45 -8.84 17.31
C HIS A 775 -6.32 -7.91 16.44
N HIS A 776 -7.28 -7.25 17.08
CA HIS A 776 -8.23 -6.29 16.47
C HIS A 776 -7.85 -4.82 16.68
N THR A 777 -6.65 -4.57 17.18
CA THR A 777 -6.11 -3.23 17.38
C THR A 777 -5.66 -2.65 16.04
N ALA A 778 -6.02 -1.39 15.79
CA ALA A 778 -5.61 -0.65 14.59
C ALA A 778 -4.14 -0.19 14.72
N GLN A 779 -3.23 -1.14 14.81
CA GLN A 779 -1.80 -0.92 15.04
C GLN A 779 -1.02 -2.12 14.51
N SER A 780 0.15 -1.88 13.95
CA SER A 780 1.13 -2.92 13.60
C SER A 780 2.49 -2.57 14.22
N ALA A 781 3.44 -3.52 14.22
CA ALA A 781 4.78 -3.27 14.74
C ALA A 781 5.58 -2.33 13.82
N ARG A 782 6.27 -1.35 14.40
CA ARG A 782 7.13 -0.40 13.68
C ARG A 782 8.44 -1.08 13.29
N PRO A 783 8.91 -0.99 12.02
CA PRO A 783 10.24 -1.45 11.63
C PRO A 783 11.28 -0.40 12.03
N ILE A 784 11.77 -0.47 13.28
CA ILE A 784 12.54 0.65 13.86
C ILE A 784 13.91 0.86 13.21
N ASP A 785 14.48 -0.18 12.59
CA ASP A 785 15.77 -0.13 11.89
C ASP A 785 15.64 0.08 10.36
N MET A 786 14.46 0.51 9.88
CA MET A 786 14.18 0.66 8.45
C MET A 786 15.04 1.70 7.72
N LEU A 787 15.64 2.66 8.43
CA LEU A 787 16.53 3.67 7.82
C LEU A 787 18.00 3.23 7.85
N GLN A 788 18.31 2.12 8.53
CA GLN A 788 19.66 1.62 8.73
C GLN A 788 19.94 0.32 7.96
N GLN A 789 18.88 -0.41 7.57
CA GLN A 789 18.96 -1.70 6.89
C GLN A 789 18.01 -1.73 5.69
N ASP A 790 18.41 -2.40 4.61
CA ASP A 790 17.52 -2.66 3.48
C ASP A 790 16.35 -3.56 3.88
N ILE A 791 16.61 -4.56 4.72
CA ILE A 791 15.60 -5.46 5.30
C ILE A 791 15.57 -5.20 6.80
N PRO A 792 14.47 -4.66 7.36
CA PRO A 792 14.38 -4.41 8.80
C PRO A 792 14.44 -5.73 9.58
N HIS A 793 15.30 -5.77 10.60
CA HIS A 793 15.47 -6.92 11.48
C HIS A 793 14.80 -6.72 12.84
N ILE A 794 14.37 -5.50 13.17
CA ILE A 794 13.78 -5.18 14.47
C ILE A 794 12.41 -4.55 14.28
N TYR A 795 11.40 -5.18 14.86
CA TYR A 795 10.03 -4.69 14.85
C TYR A 795 9.53 -4.46 16.28
N ASP A 796 9.03 -3.26 16.56
CA ASP A 796 8.51 -2.90 17.88
C ASP A 796 6.99 -2.67 17.85
N PHE A 797 6.25 -3.48 18.60
CA PHE A 797 4.84 -3.25 18.91
C PHE A 797 4.74 -2.72 20.34
N LYS A 798 4.50 -1.41 20.47
CA LYS A 798 4.24 -0.77 21.75
C LYS A 798 2.83 -1.12 22.24
N VAL A 799 2.72 -1.94 23.30
CA VAL A 799 1.43 -2.24 23.94
C VAL A 799 0.99 -1.06 24.80
N ASN A 800 1.93 -0.48 25.55
CA ASN A 800 1.83 0.79 26.26
C ASN A 800 3.25 1.29 26.61
N GLU A 801 3.36 2.42 27.32
CA GLU A 801 4.65 3.02 27.72
C GLU A 801 5.59 2.09 28.53
N ASP A 802 5.03 1.10 29.23
CA ASP A 802 5.78 0.19 30.11
C ASP A 802 5.85 -1.24 29.54
N TRP A 803 5.33 -1.48 28.34
CA TRP A 803 5.26 -2.81 27.74
C TRP A 803 5.35 -2.76 26.22
N HIS A 804 6.44 -3.34 25.72
CA HIS A 804 6.73 -3.52 24.31
C HIS A 804 6.81 -5.01 23.95
N GLN A 805 6.37 -5.35 22.74
CA GLN A 805 6.62 -6.64 22.10
C GLN A 805 7.60 -6.40 20.95
N VAL A 806 8.84 -6.84 21.14
CA VAL A 806 9.95 -6.61 20.22
C VAL A 806 10.28 -7.91 19.50
N THR A 807 10.24 -7.89 18.17
CA THR A 807 10.65 -9.01 17.35
C THR A 807 12.04 -8.77 16.76
N PHE A 808 12.95 -9.72 16.99
CA PHE A 808 14.19 -9.82 16.24
C PHE A 808 14.03 -10.87 15.15
N TYR A 809 14.36 -10.50 13.92
CA TYR A 809 14.15 -11.32 12.72
C TYR A 809 15.49 -11.68 12.07
N ASN A 810 15.83 -12.98 12.07
CA ASN A 810 16.92 -13.49 11.25
C ASN A 810 16.37 -13.95 9.89
N ASP A 811 16.68 -13.16 8.86
CA ASP A 811 16.29 -13.41 7.48
C ASP A 811 17.13 -14.50 6.78
N GLN A 812 18.29 -14.86 7.37
CA GLN A 812 19.22 -15.87 6.88
C GLN A 812 18.83 -17.28 7.35
N ASN A 813 18.61 -18.21 6.41
CA ASN A 813 18.17 -19.58 6.71
C ASN A 813 19.29 -20.56 7.08
N ASP A 814 20.55 -20.17 6.86
CA ASP A 814 21.73 -21.04 6.98
C ASP A 814 22.80 -20.46 7.94
N LYS A 815 22.62 -19.25 8.46
CA LYS A 815 23.61 -18.55 9.29
C LYS A 815 22.97 -17.93 10.52
N GLU A 816 23.74 -17.92 11.61
CA GLU A 816 23.40 -17.13 12.78
C GLU A 816 23.51 -15.64 12.45
N LEU A 817 22.66 -14.85 13.09
CA LEU A 817 22.67 -13.40 12.98
C LEU A 817 22.73 -12.78 14.37
N LYS A 818 23.66 -11.85 14.56
CA LYS A 818 23.76 -11.06 15.78
C LYS A 818 23.03 -9.75 15.58
N ILE A 819 22.01 -9.50 16.40
CA ILE A 819 21.20 -8.28 16.38
C ILE A 819 21.43 -7.53 17.68
N THR A 820 21.61 -6.22 17.60
CA THR A 820 21.75 -5.30 18.73
C THR A 820 20.78 -4.15 18.57
N VAL A 821 20.12 -3.74 19.64
CA VAL A 821 19.29 -2.54 19.70
C VAL A 821 19.61 -1.70 20.93
N ASN A 822 19.65 -0.38 20.76
CA ASN A 822 19.73 0.54 21.90
C ASN A 822 18.36 0.63 22.59
N LEU A 823 18.34 0.44 23.90
CA LEU A 823 17.10 0.45 24.69
C LEU A 823 16.50 1.86 24.78
N PHE A 824 17.35 2.88 24.91
CA PHE A 824 16.91 4.22 25.31
C PHE A 824 16.99 5.26 24.19
N ASP A 825 17.72 4.96 23.11
CA ASP A 825 17.77 5.87 21.97
C ASP A 825 16.38 5.97 21.32
N PRO A 826 15.99 7.14 20.77
CA PRO A 826 14.71 7.30 20.10
C PRO A 826 14.54 6.33 18.92
N GLN A 827 13.29 5.97 18.62
CA GLN A 827 12.98 5.08 17.48
C GLN A 827 13.41 5.70 16.16
N GLU A 828 13.40 7.03 16.07
CA GLU A 828 13.80 7.81 14.91
C GLU A 828 15.28 7.60 14.54
N GLU A 829 16.08 7.08 15.47
CA GLU A 829 17.49 6.78 15.31
C GLU A 829 17.77 5.27 15.42
N GLY A 830 16.74 4.42 15.40
CA GLY A 830 16.85 2.96 15.43
C GLY A 830 16.91 2.32 16.83
N GLY A 831 16.63 3.09 17.90
CA GLY A 831 16.50 2.55 19.25
C GLY A 831 15.07 2.13 19.60
N LEU A 832 14.84 1.59 20.80
CA LEU A 832 13.49 1.23 21.28
C LEU A 832 12.70 2.41 21.86
N GLY A 833 13.37 3.51 22.20
CA GLY A 833 12.74 4.69 22.81
C GLY A 833 12.22 4.46 24.24
N LEU A 834 12.79 3.51 24.98
CA LEU A 834 12.39 3.24 26.36
C LEU A 834 12.87 4.34 27.32
N ASP A 835 12.13 4.58 28.40
CA ASP A 835 12.52 5.51 29.45
C ASP A 835 13.82 5.06 30.15
N SER A 836 14.87 5.86 29.99
CA SER A 836 16.22 5.63 30.54
C SER A 836 16.31 5.63 32.07
N VAL A 837 15.30 6.15 32.77
CA VAL A 837 15.25 6.14 34.25
C VAL A 837 14.74 4.81 34.77
N LYS A 838 13.97 4.08 33.96
CA LYS A 838 13.39 2.78 34.33
C LYS A 838 14.34 1.64 34.02
N SER A 839 14.08 0.50 34.65
CA SER A 839 14.68 -0.77 34.28
C SER A 839 13.65 -1.68 33.63
N TYR A 840 14.09 -2.64 32.83
CA TYR A 840 13.19 -3.51 32.07
C TYR A 840 13.53 -4.99 32.25
N TYR A 841 12.49 -5.81 32.31
CA TYR A 841 12.56 -7.27 32.13
C TYR A 841 12.39 -7.62 30.65
N ALA A 842 13.05 -8.69 30.21
CA ALA A 842 12.80 -9.29 28.90
C ALA A 842 12.48 -10.79 29.02
N TYR A 843 11.48 -11.24 28.27
CA TYR A 843 11.10 -12.65 28.18
C TYR A 843 10.97 -13.08 26.71
N ASP A 844 11.60 -14.19 26.35
CA ASP A 844 11.54 -14.80 25.03
C ASP A 844 10.46 -15.87 24.97
N PHE A 845 9.48 -15.66 24.10
CA PHE A 845 8.32 -16.53 23.96
C PHE A 845 8.66 -17.93 23.46
N TRP A 846 9.37 -18.05 22.34
CA TRP A 846 9.55 -19.34 21.65
C TRP A 846 10.58 -20.23 22.33
N ASN A 847 11.58 -19.61 22.95
CA ASN A 847 12.61 -20.32 23.70
C ASN A 847 12.25 -20.50 25.18
N ASP A 848 11.07 -20.02 25.60
CA ASP A 848 10.58 -20.06 26.98
C ASP A 848 11.64 -19.59 27.99
N CYS A 849 12.25 -18.45 27.72
CA CYS A 849 13.45 -18.00 28.41
C CYS A 849 13.26 -16.61 29.02
N PHE A 850 13.35 -16.52 30.35
CA PHE A 850 13.45 -15.25 31.05
C PHE A 850 14.88 -14.73 30.99
N LEU A 851 15.10 -13.67 30.21
CA LEU A 851 16.42 -13.02 30.08
C LEU A 851 16.78 -12.20 31.32
N GLY A 852 15.84 -12.04 32.26
CA GLY A 852 16.02 -11.28 33.48
C GLY A 852 15.95 -9.78 33.27
N LYS A 853 16.48 -9.05 34.25
CA LYS A 853 16.58 -7.59 34.20
C LYS A 853 17.67 -7.20 33.20
N LEU A 854 17.32 -6.40 32.19
CA LEU A 854 18.27 -5.94 31.18
C LEU A 854 19.36 -5.09 31.84
N ALA A 855 20.63 -5.52 31.68
CA ALA A 855 21.79 -4.87 32.27
C ALA A 855 22.52 -4.06 31.19
N GLY A 856 22.37 -2.73 31.20
CA GLY A 856 23.04 -1.83 30.26
C GLY A 856 22.06 -1.05 29.38
N LYS A 857 22.62 -0.38 28.36
CA LYS A 857 21.86 0.46 27.41
C LYS A 857 21.49 -0.28 26.11
N GLU A 858 22.02 -1.48 25.91
CA GLU A 858 21.86 -2.26 24.68
C GLU A 858 21.28 -3.63 25.00
N LEU A 859 20.41 -4.14 24.13
CA LEU A 859 20.00 -5.53 24.11
C LEU A 859 20.61 -6.20 22.88
N GLN A 860 21.54 -7.12 23.13
CA GLN A 860 22.20 -7.91 22.11
C GLN A 860 21.73 -9.36 22.18
N GLN A 861 21.36 -9.95 21.04
CA GLN A 861 20.98 -11.35 20.93
C GLN A 861 21.65 -12.00 19.71
N VAL A 862 22.00 -13.28 19.84
CA VAL A 862 22.41 -14.13 18.71
C VAL A 862 21.24 -15.02 18.36
N LEU A 863 20.79 -14.93 17.12
CA LEU A 863 19.67 -15.68 16.58
C LEU A 863 20.19 -16.85 15.74
N ARG A 864 19.53 -18.00 15.89
CA ARG A 864 19.79 -19.19 15.07
C ARG A 864 19.37 -18.96 13.62
N PRO A 865 19.86 -19.75 12.66
CA PRO A 865 19.43 -19.67 11.27
C PRO A 865 17.89 -19.74 11.13
N GLY A 866 17.31 -18.69 10.56
CA GLY A 866 15.88 -18.56 10.33
C GLY A 866 15.04 -18.47 11.61
N GLU A 867 15.59 -18.00 12.72
CA GLU A 867 14.83 -17.69 13.94
C GLU A 867 14.12 -16.33 13.83
N ALA A 868 12.87 -16.25 14.30
CA ALA A 868 12.26 -14.98 14.71
C ALA A 868 11.97 -15.04 16.21
N ARG A 869 12.56 -14.12 16.97
CA ARG A 869 12.48 -14.08 18.43
C ARG A 869 11.51 -13.00 18.86
N MET A 870 10.40 -13.38 19.49
CA MET A 870 9.44 -12.46 20.08
C MET A 870 9.77 -12.24 21.56
N LEU A 871 10.09 -10.99 21.92
CA LEU A 871 10.49 -10.58 23.25
C LEU A 871 9.43 -9.69 23.88
N SER A 872 8.94 -10.03 25.07
CA SER A 872 8.15 -9.11 25.88
C SER A 872 9.13 -8.29 26.72
N ILE A 873 9.21 -6.99 26.45
CA ILE A 873 10.01 -6.06 27.24
C ILE A 873 9.07 -5.25 28.13
N ARG A 874 9.23 -5.35 29.44
CA ARG A 874 8.32 -4.72 30.41
C ARG A 874 9.10 -3.94 31.46
N ALA A 875 8.62 -2.75 31.84
CA ALA A 875 9.22 -2.01 32.94
C ALA A 875 9.18 -2.84 34.23
N VAL A 876 10.24 -2.79 35.03
CA VAL A 876 10.33 -3.43 36.34
C VAL A 876 9.47 -2.64 37.32
N ALA A 877 8.47 -3.28 37.90
CA ALA A 877 7.60 -2.76 38.93
C ALA A 877 8.11 -3.10 40.33
N ASP A 878 7.62 -2.39 41.35
CA ASP A 878 7.97 -2.62 42.75
C ASP A 878 7.30 -3.88 43.34
N ASN A 879 6.18 -4.31 42.76
CA ASN A 879 5.39 -5.46 43.20
C ASN A 879 5.56 -6.63 42.22
N PRO A 880 5.24 -7.88 42.63
CA PRO A 880 5.22 -9.02 41.71
C PRO A 880 4.39 -8.72 40.46
N GLN A 881 4.90 -9.06 39.29
CA GLN A 881 4.28 -8.69 38.02
C GLN A 881 4.29 -9.85 37.03
N VAL A 882 3.29 -9.89 36.15
CA VAL A 882 3.32 -10.76 34.98
C VAL A 882 4.41 -10.26 34.02
N VAL A 883 5.29 -11.16 33.62
CA VAL A 883 6.34 -10.89 32.61
C VAL A 883 6.09 -11.59 31.29
N SER A 884 5.36 -12.71 31.27
CA SER A 884 4.98 -13.40 30.03
C SER A 884 3.80 -14.37 30.25
N CYS A 885 3.19 -14.80 29.15
CA CYS A 885 2.24 -15.91 29.10
C CYS A 885 2.51 -16.75 27.84
N ASN A 886 2.46 -18.08 27.95
CA ASN A 886 2.77 -18.99 26.84
C ASN A 886 1.56 -19.33 25.93
N ARG A 887 0.39 -18.74 26.18
CA ARG A 887 -0.82 -19.00 25.39
C ARG A 887 -0.73 -18.34 24.03
N HIS A 888 -0.32 -17.08 23.96
CA HIS A 888 -0.25 -16.32 22.72
C HIS A 888 1.10 -15.62 22.57
N ILE A 889 1.59 -15.46 21.33
CA ILE A 889 2.90 -14.85 21.03
C ILE A 889 3.04 -13.43 21.57
N MET A 890 1.92 -12.74 21.77
CA MET A 890 1.85 -11.41 22.41
C MET A 890 1.90 -11.44 23.95
N GLN A 891 2.22 -12.60 24.54
CA GLN A 891 2.63 -12.78 25.93
C GLN A 891 1.72 -12.09 26.96
N GLY A 892 0.42 -12.38 26.86
CA GLY A 892 -0.61 -11.87 27.76
C GLY A 892 -1.47 -10.75 27.18
N TYR A 893 -1.17 -10.23 25.98
CA TYR A 893 -1.93 -9.10 25.42
C TYR A 893 -3.38 -9.45 25.06
N LEU A 894 -3.64 -10.68 24.62
CA LEU A 894 -4.95 -11.09 24.12
C LEU A 894 -5.72 -11.97 25.10
N GLU A 895 -4.99 -12.69 25.95
CA GLU A 895 -5.55 -13.72 26.81
C GLU A 895 -5.67 -13.30 28.27
N LEU A 896 -4.98 -12.23 28.71
CA LEU A 896 -5.05 -11.72 30.08
C LEU A 896 -5.88 -10.43 30.15
N GLU A 897 -6.75 -10.35 31.15
CA GLU A 897 -7.59 -9.18 31.41
C GLU A 897 -7.56 -8.85 32.92
N ASP A 898 -7.90 -7.60 33.25
CA ASP A 898 -8.05 -7.13 34.63
C ASP A 898 -6.85 -7.40 35.55
N ILE A 899 -5.62 -7.32 35.01
CA ILE A 899 -4.39 -7.55 35.79
C ILE A 899 -4.20 -6.41 36.80
N SER A 900 -4.12 -6.76 38.08
CA SER A 900 -3.87 -5.84 39.19
C SER A 900 -2.80 -6.39 40.13
N SER A 901 -1.87 -5.53 40.56
CA SER A 901 -0.75 -5.92 41.42
C SER A 901 -0.58 -4.97 42.60
N THR A 902 -0.37 -5.55 43.78
CA THR A 902 -0.01 -4.89 45.03
C THR A 902 1.12 -5.66 45.72
N ASN A 903 1.59 -5.16 46.86
CA ASN A 903 2.64 -5.82 47.64
C ASN A 903 2.28 -7.24 48.12
N GLU A 904 0.99 -7.55 48.28
CA GLU A 904 0.50 -8.81 48.87
C GLU A 904 -0.34 -9.65 47.91
N LEU A 905 -0.71 -9.12 46.75
CA LEU A 905 -1.67 -9.73 45.83
C LEU A 905 -1.37 -9.36 44.38
N LEU A 906 -1.33 -10.38 43.51
CA LEU A 906 -1.44 -10.25 42.05
C LEU A 906 -2.67 -11.05 41.61
N GLU A 907 -3.57 -10.41 40.87
CA GLU A 907 -4.79 -11.05 40.38
C GLU A 907 -5.12 -10.65 38.95
N GLY A 908 -5.97 -11.45 38.31
CA GLY A 908 -6.42 -11.21 36.96
C GLY A 908 -7.34 -12.30 36.43
N LYS A 909 -7.68 -12.19 35.15
CA LYS A 909 -8.40 -13.22 34.39
C LYS A 909 -7.53 -13.74 33.26
N ILE A 910 -7.73 -15.01 32.90
CA ILE A 910 -7.07 -15.63 31.75
C ILE A 910 -8.05 -16.45 30.91
N MET A 911 -7.96 -16.33 29.59
CA MET A 911 -8.65 -17.19 28.63
C MET A 911 -7.88 -18.51 28.44
N LEU A 912 -8.47 -19.63 28.91
CA LEU A 912 -7.88 -20.96 28.81
C LEU A 912 -8.50 -21.77 27.67
N PRO A 913 -7.68 -22.33 26.76
CA PRO A 913 -8.13 -23.32 25.81
C PRO A 913 -8.39 -24.66 26.51
N LYS A 914 -9.30 -25.44 25.94
CA LYS A 914 -9.64 -26.79 26.37
C LYS A 914 -8.43 -27.74 26.21
N ASP A 915 -8.28 -28.61 27.21
CA ASP A 915 -7.34 -29.74 27.26
C ASP A 915 -5.90 -29.34 26.96
N GLU A 916 -5.43 -28.25 27.57
CA GLU A 916 -4.07 -27.76 27.42
C GLU A 916 -3.58 -27.01 28.65
N PHE A 917 -2.28 -27.11 28.91
CA PHE A 917 -1.60 -26.34 29.94
C PHE A 917 -1.24 -24.95 29.43
N VAL A 918 -1.60 -23.92 30.20
CA VAL A 918 -1.21 -22.53 29.96
C VAL A 918 -0.42 -22.02 31.17
N GLU A 919 0.67 -21.32 30.90
CA GLU A 919 1.57 -20.82 31.94
C GLU A 919 1.63 -19.29 31.92
N ILE A 920 1.52 -18.68 33.10
CA ILE A 920 1.81 -17.26 33.34
C ILE A 920 3.13 -17.18 34.09
N ALA A 921 4.12 -16.51 33.52
CA ALA A 921 5.40 -16.22 34.17
C ALA A 921 5.29 -14.94 35.00
N ILE A 922 5.65 -15.02 36.29
CA ILE A 922 5.57 -13.91 37.25
C ILE A 922 6.97 -13.65 37.81
N ALA A 923 7.44 -12.41 37.65
CA ALA A 923 8.60 -11.92 38.37
C ALA A 923 8.20 -11.61 39.82
N LEU A 924 8.96 -12.14 40.78
CA LEU A 924 8.62 -12.07 42.20
C LEU A 924 8.99 -10.74 42.86
N ASN A 925 9.95 -10.01 42.27
CA ASN A 925 10.36 -8.67 42.70
C ASN A 925 10.64 -8.58 44.23
N GLY A 926 11.39 -9.57 44.76
CA GLY A 926 11.77 -9.63 46.17
C GLY A 926 10.69 -10.15 47.13
N LYS A 927 9.63 -10.77 46.61
CA LYS A 927 8.58 -11.42 47.41
C LYS A 927 8.64 -12.94 47.29
N GLU A 928 7.93 -13.61 48.18
CA GLU A 928 7.69 -15.06 48.12
C GLU A 928 6.20 -15.35 47.97
N ILE A 929 5.87 -16.45 47.29
CA ILE A 929 4.48 -16.86 47.11
C ILE A 929 3.98 -17.61 48.34
N LYS A 930 2.88 -17.13 48.90
CA LYS A 930 2.16 -17.79 49.99
C LYS A 930 1.20 -18.86 49.47
N ASN A 931 0.35 -18.50 48.50
CA ASN A 931 -0.54 -19.41 47.80
C ASN A 931 -1.03 -18.81 46.47
N ALA A 932 -1.64 -19.64 45.64
CA ALA A 932 -2.36 -19.22 44.45
C ALA A 932 -3.72 -19.93 44.39
N ILE A 933 -4.74 -19.23 43.89
CA ILE A 933 -6.13 -19.66 43.92
C ILE A 933 -6.73 -19.50 42.51
N CYS A 934 -7.36 -20.56 42.02
CA CYS A 934 -8.25 -20.57 40.87
C CYS A 934 -9.35 -21.61 41.13
N ASN A 935 -10.62 -21.21 41.07
CA ASN A 935 -11.74 -22.10 41.44
C ASN A 935 -12.28 -22.91 40.25
N GLU A 936 -11.97 -22.48 39.02
CA GLU A 936 -12.63 -22.95 37.80
C GLU A 936 -11.71 -23.81 36.91
N ALA A 937 -10.42 -23.84 37.22
CA ALA A 937 -9.40 -24.62 36.52
C ALA A 937 -8.41 -25.22 37.52
N GLN A 938 -7.71 -26.27 37.10
CA GLN A 938 -6.58 -26.78 37.87
C GLN A 938 -5.45 -25.75 37.82
N LEU A 939 -4.79 -25.53 38.96
CA LEU A 939 -3.72 -24.56 39.10
C LEU A 939 -2.56 -25.19 39.87
N GLN A 940 -1.36 -25.05 39.32
CA GLN A 940 -0.11 -25.44 39.96
C GLN A 940 0.90 -24.30 39.94
N ILE A 941 1.67 -24.15 41.01
CA ILE A 941 2.79 -23.21 41.10
C ILE A 941 4.08 -23.97 40.75
N LEU A 942 4.83 -23.45 39.79
CA LEU A 942 6.11 -24.00 39.32
C LEU A 942 7.25 -23.01 39.63
N PRO A 943 8.05 -23.24 40.68
CA PRO A 943 9.24 -22.43 40.97
C PRO A 943 10.27 -22.60 39.85
N ILE A 944 10.72 -21.50 39.24
CA ILE A 944 11.72 -21.53 38.15
C ILE A 944 13.08 -21.02 38.65
N SER A 945 13.09 -19.92 39.38
CA SER A 945 14.28 -19.36 40.02
C SER A 945 13.91 -18.55 41.26
N GLU A 946 14.90 -18.00 41.96
CA GLU A 946 14.64 -17.15 43.15
C GLU A 946 13.78 -15.92 42.85
N ASN A 947 13.74 -15.43 41.59
CA ASN A 947 12.96 -14.25 41.21
C ASN A 947 11.88 -14.53 40.16
N LEU A 948 11.63 -15.79 39.80
CA LEU A 948 10.65 -16.15 38.78
C LEU A 948 9.87 -17.40 39.16
N VAL A 949 8.55 -17.32 39.04
CA VAL A 949 7.65 -18.46 39.12
C VAL A 949 6.82 -18.56 37.84
N LYS A 950 6.23 -19.74 37.61
CA LYS A 950 5.13 -19.89 36.68
C LYS A 950 3.87 -20.43 37.37
N LEU A 951 2.72 -19.84 37.04
CA LEU A 951 1.42 -20.43 37.33
C LEU A 951 0.97 -21.26 36.14
N GLN A 952 0.80 -22.56 36.33
CA GLN A 952 0.34 -23.47 35.30
C GLN A 952 -1.15 -23.78 35.51
N PHE A 953 -1.95 -23.55 34.48
CA PHE A 953 -3.39 -23.76 34.47
C PHE A 953 -3.76 -24.91 33.54
N TYR A 954 -4.79 -25.68 33.90
CA TYR A 954 -5.40 -26.67 33.01
C TYR A 954 -6.92 -26.65 33.11
N SER A 955 -7.58 -26.67 31.95
CA SER A 955 -9.04 -26.62 31.84
C SER A 955 -9.56 -27.66 30.86
N ILE A 956 -10.65 -28.34 31.21
CA ILE A 956 -11.34 -29.32 30.34
C ILE A 956 -12.34 -28.69 29.34
N LYS A 957 -12.46 -27.37 29.36
CA LYS A 957 -13.32 -26.59 28.45
C LYS A 957 -12.67 -25.24 28.12
N ASN A 958 -13.08 -24.62 27.01
CA ASN A 958 -12.69 -23.25 26.70
C ASN A 958 -13.42 -22.33 27.69
N GLN A 959 -12.69 -21.58 28.50
CA GLN A 959 -13.30 -20.67 29.47
C GLN A 959 -12.34 -19.57 29.90
N GLN A 960 -12.90 -18.42 30.28
CA GLN A 960 -12.21 -17.44 31.09
C GLN A 960 -12.22 -17.90 32.54
N VAL A 961 -11.10 -17.78 33.24
CA VAL A 961 -11.04 -18.05 34.69
C VAL A 961 -10.37 -16.92 35.43
N ALA A 962 -10.85 -16.64 36.63
CA ALA A 962 -10.19 -15.68 37.55
C ALA A 962 -9.14 -16.39 38.40
N TRP A 963 -8.01 -15.72 38.63
CA TRP A 963 -6.92 -16.23 39.45
C TRP A 963 -6.35 -15.16 40.38
N LYS A 964 -5.79 -15.61 41.50
CA LYS A 964 -5.13 -14.76 42.51
C LYS A 964 -3.87 -15.43 43.02
N VAL A 965 -2.82 -14.65 43.28
CA VAL A 965 -1.60 -15.09 43.96
C VAL A 965 -1.36 -14.17 45.14
N HIS A 966 -1.25 -14.76 46.33
CA HIS A 966 -0.88 -14.01 47.53
C HIS A 966 0.62 -14.12 47.80
N PHE A 967 1.21 -13.00 48.20
CA PHE A 967 2.64 -12.88 48.45
C PHE A 967 2.92 -12.51 49.91
N GLN A 968 4.13 -12.80 50.35
CA GLN A 968 4.70 -12.34 51.60
C GLN A 968 6.09 -11.74 51.35
N PRO A 969 6.59 -10.85 52.22
CA PRO A 969 7.98 -10.38 52.14
C PRO A 969 8.95 -11.57 52.15
N SER A 970 10.02 -11.52 51.34
CA SER A 970 11.07 -12.53 51.47
C SER A 970 11.80 -12.35 52.82
N GLU A 971 12.07 -13.44 53.52
CA GLU A 971 12.74 -13.42 54.85
C GLU A 971 14.27 -13.20 54.75
N ARG A 972 14.78 -12.71 53.61
CA ARG A 972 16.22 -12.57 53.33
C ARG A 972 16.69 -11.13 53.21
#